data_AF-Q387F7-F1
#
_entry.id   AF-Q387F7-F1
#
_cell.length_a   1.000
_cell.length_b   1.000
_cell.length_c   1.000
_cell.angle_alpha   90.00
_cell.angle_beta   90.00
_cell.angle_gamma   90.00
#
_symmetry.space_group_name_H-M   'P 1'
#
loop_
_entity.id
_entity.type
_entity.pdbx_description
1 polymer ?
#
loop_
_entity_poly.entity_id
_entity_poly.type
_entity_poly.pdbx_seq_one_letter_code
_entity_poly.pdbx_strand_id
1 'polypeptide(L)'
;MPHKEAEVGTLGFKTPARRSRCIGDQGFHSATKPWVSPHSLVKVSPRLRVPSTSRLPALAEAPVFPRALVPSKALGPVAISKAPLAAQLEAFVRREYKIYSTGNRDCTHVDTLHIVREAFSVFLEHFSEYREVLSLIRDEYEAAFQELLSEVKRLRAVELETSSDRSVHAMEMLKQREAFKSIVSNHYAQLQATEGIVHSLRDQITSYEESNETLRAQLKKAKEETREATDTSKLLTKSMIEEAARNSQLLAARTANEREIGRLKVQVDMVREELKDVESRYTALLEKTLCTGGPDTIFKGKDVRAKKKLDQECEQEAKKKLEESEENARQKASEEEERRNRDNAYFALINERIDELLLEREQLKQQLADALASRCASACGSGGGGRPASTSRARRFSADPGALENDRRLVEGDATYSRLIAAWLREEQMTGAELDRLDVLIPPGASEDHPFGFLKATLPVRNRYLKREDTIDMLNSWWGFRRNSFDSSIKHHFMCWLQKTTGSESGAQELGVNIVHVCEHNIYDPDCRAFLLIFRECVPEDVVHAWTKDIAYFEELCRESMSAHRFVRCSVLYDKLRNKLQEKTYLNMLELRLYLWRNSDANGMISVDFLFRKDSRFLYLLKKQLLREVEEFTLRVVEAIRSVALDADTVKLQDVVNALSAQDPGIPQGTLRRLVAEATQLTSMDVATCGVDFTVRLRPLIYRFRSAVLLRRVTPPVDTSQLNPNIFDAKAIVEEAEEV
;
A
#
# COMPACT_ATOMS: atom_id res chain seq x y z
N MET A 1 -33.12 -46.63 46.57
CA MET A 1 -33.42 -46.01 47.88
C MET A 1 -32.94 -46.95 48.97
N PRO A 2 -32.40 -46.47 50.10
CA PRO A 2 -32.59 -45.14 50.69
C PRO A 2 -31.71 -44.03 50.11
N HIS A 3 -32.10 -42.78 50.32
CA HIS A 3 -31.23 -41.60 50.21
C HIS A 3 -30.40 -41.46 51.50
N LYS A 4 -29.17 -40.95 51.37
CA LYS A 4 -28.58 -40.04 52.35
C LYS A 4 -27.83 -38.94 51.61
N GLU A 5 -28.35 -37.73 51.70
CA GLU A 5 -27.65 -36.53 51.27
C GLU A 5 -26.52 -36.22 52.26
N ALA A 6 -25.41 -35.68 51.75
CA ALA A 6 -24.24 -35.35 52.55
C ALA A 6 -23.69 -33.99 52.11
N GLU A 7 -24.28 -32.92 52.65
CA GLU A 7 -23.74 -31.57 52.51
C GLU A 7 -22.41 -31.45 53.27
N VAL A 8 -21.28 -31.29 52.58
CA VAL A 8 -20.01 -30.90 53.22
C VAL A 8 -19.22 -29.93 52.34
N GLY A 9 -19.05 -28.70 52.85
CA GLY A 9 -17.80 -27.94 52.72
C GLY A 9 -17.45 -27.34 51.36
N THR A 10 -18.07 -26.22 51.00
CA THR A 10 -17.54 -25.29 49.97
C THR A 10 -16.26 -24.61 50.48
N LEU A 11 -15.11 -25.28 50.34
CA LEU A 11 -13.81 -24.74 50.71
C LEU A 11 -13.37 -23.61 49.75
N GLY A 12 -13.66 -22.37 50.14
CA GLY A 12 -13.32 -21.18 49.37
C GLY A 12 -11.81 -20.92 49.30
N PHE A 13 -11.18 -21.32 48.19
CA PHE A 13 -9.79 -20.99 47.88
C PHE A 13 -9.60 -19.47 47.69
N LYS A 14 -9.09 -18.79 48.73
CA LYS A 14 -8.63 -17.39 48.64
C LYS A 14 -7.37 -17.32 47.78
N THR A 15 -7.52 -16.91 46.52
CA THR A 15 -6.39 -16.56 45.65
C THR A 15 -5.62 -15.36 46.23
N PRO A 16 -4.31 -15.48 46.48
CA PRO A 16 -3.53 -14.40 47.08
C PRO A 16 -3.29 -13.26 46.08
N ALA A 17 -3.65 -12.04 46.45
CA ALA A 17 -3.51 -10.85 45.61
C ALA A 17 -2.02 -10.54 45.31
N ARG A 18 -1.57 -10.95 44.11
CA ARG A 18 -0.18 -10.81 43.65
C ARG A 18 0.14 -9.35 43.33
N ARG A 19 0.48 -8.55 44.35
CA ARG A 19 0.90 -7.14 44.20
C ARG A 19 2.04 -7.04 43.18
N SER A 20 1.79 -6.33 42.08
CA SER A 20 2.85 -5.97 41.13
C SER A 20 3.87 -5.08 41.83
N ARG A 21 5.15 -5.48 41.80
CA ARG A 21 6.27 -4.61 42.11
C ARG A 21 6.94 -4.20 40.81
N CYS A 22 6.82 -2.94 40.45
CA CYS A 22 7.66 -2.34 39.43
C CYS A 22 9.13 -2.43 39.91
N ILE A 23 9.97 -3.14 39.16
CA ILE A 23 11.43 -3.07 39.28
C ILE A 23 11.88 -2.36 38.01
N GLY A 24 12.45 -1.17 38.17
CA GLY A 24 12.92 -0.35 37.05
C GLY A 24 14.31 -0.74 36.57
N ASP A 25 14.63 -0.27 35.37
CA ASP A 25 15.95 -0.06 34.78
C ASP A 25 17.10 -0.96 35.25
N GLN A 26 17.40 -1.97 34.42
CA GLN A 26 18.78 -2.38 34.18
C GLN A 26 19.12 -2.09 32.72
N GLY A 27 20.15 -1.26 32.50
CA GLY A 27 20.53 -0.78 31.18
C GLY A 27 21.14 -1.90 30.32
N PHE A 28 20.56 -2.13 29.14
CA PHE A 28 21.09 -3.08 28.15
C PHE A 28 22.33 -2.51 27.47
N HIS A 29 23.51 -2.73 28.05
CA HIS A 29 24.77 -2.53 27.35
C HIS A 29 25.01 -3.64 26.31
N SER A 30 24.98 -3.26 25.04
CA SER A 30 25.20 -4.13 23.89
C SER A 30 26.68 -4.48 23.70
N ALA A 31 27.10 -5.64 24.21
CA ALA A 31 28.38 -6.25 23.86
C ALA A 31 28.23 -7.79 23.78
N THR A 32 28.42 -8.36 22.61
CA THR A 32 28.24 -9.80 22.36
C THR A 32 29.34 -10.64 23.00
N LYS A 33 28.97 -11.49 23.96
CA LYS A 33 29.76 -12.65 24.40
C LYS A 33 28.90 -13.92 24.36
N PRO A 34 29.47 -15.08 23.98
CA PRO A 34 28.71 -16.30 23.79
C PRO A 34 28.18 -16.85 25.11
N TRP A 35 27.06 -17.57 25.04
CA TRP A 35 26.33 -18.05 26.21
C TRP A 35 27.14 -19.08 26.99
N VAL A 36 27.44 -18.78 28.26
CA VAL A 36 27.92 -19.78 29.21
C VAL A 36 26.71 -20.55 29.72
N SER A 37 26.62 -21.84 29.42
CA SER A 37 25.49 -22.69 29.82
C SER A 37 25.27 -22.70 31.34
N PRO A 38 24.02 -22.67 31.83
CA PRO A 38 23.74 -22.72 33.26
C PRO A 38 24.29 -24.00 33.91
N HIS A 39 24.87 -23.83 35.09
CA HIS A 39 25.38 -24.84 36.02
C HIS A 39 25.04 -26.31 35.71
N SER A 40 25.99 -27.01 35.10
CA SER A 40 25.92 -28.48 34.97
C SER A 40 25.79 -29.11 36.36
N LEU A 41 24.67 -29.79 36.61
CA LEU A 41 24.55 -30.69 37.75
C LEU A 41 25.66 -31.75 37.67
N VAL A 42 26.27 -32.06 38.81
CA VAL A 42 27.48 -32.89 38.88
C VAL A 42 27.16 -34.33 38.45
N LYS A 43 27.91 -34.84 37.46
CA LYS A 43 27.76 -36.22 36.95
C LYS A 43 28.32 -37.25 37.94
N VAL A 44 27.54 -37.58 38.97
CA VAL A 44 27.82 -38.72 39.86
C VAL A 44 27.80 -40.01 39.04
N SER A 45 28.94 -40.71 38.97
CA SER A 45 29.11 -41.89 38.12
C SER A 45 28.60 -43.16 38.82
N PRO A 46 27.61 -43.88 38.27
CA PRO A 46 26.95 -44.99 38.97
C PRO A 46 27.74 -46.32 38.86
N ARG A 47 28.93 -46.38 39.47
CA ARG A 47 29.75 -47.61 39.57
C ARG A 47 30.52 -47.74 40.89
N LEU A 48 29.81 -47.94 42.00
CA LEU A 48 30.35 -48.64 43.16
C LEU A 48 29.49 -49.87 43.47
N ARG A 49 30.16 -51.02 43.70
CA ARG A 49 29.49 -52.26 44.14
C ARG A 49 29.13 -52.12 45.62
N VAL A 50 27.99 -52.67 46.02
CA VAL A 50 27.56 -52.76 47.43
C VAL A 50 28.65 -53.45 48.26
N PRO A 51 29.25 -52.78 49.26
CA PRO A 51 30.17 -53.42 50.19
C PRO A 51 29.43 -54.42 51.07
N SER A 52 30.02 -55.60 51.28
CA SER A 52 29.48 -56.61 52.20
C SER A 52 29.56 -56.13 53.66
N THR A 53 28.50 -56.31 54.43
CA THR A 53 28.39 -55.85 55.82
C THR A 53 29.42 -56.50 56.75
N SER A 54 30.33 -55.68 57.28
CA SER A 54 31.30 -56.09 58.31
C SER A 54 30.66 -56.09 59.69
N ARG A 55 30.26 -57.28 60.18
CA ARG A 55 29.76 -57.43 61.56
C ARG A 55 30.75 -56.81 62.57
N LEU A 56 30.21 -56.00 63.49
CA LEU A 56 30.95 -55.47 64.63
C LEU A 56 31.57 -56.63 65.45
N PRO A 57 32.84 -56.50 65.89
CA PRO A 57 33.45 -57.47 66.80
C PRO A 57 32.75 -57.45 68.16
N ALA A 58 32.66 -58.61 68.80
CA ALA A 58 32.00 -58.77 70.10
C ALA A 58 32.65 -57.92 71.21
N LEU A 59 31.87 -57.58 72.23
CA LEU A 59 32.27 -56.84 73.43
C LEU A 59 33.29 -57.64 74.26
N ALA A 60 34.57 -57.54 73.90
CA ALA A 60 35.67 -58.07 74.68
C ALA A 60 36.19 -56.99 75.65
N GLU A 61 36.11 -57.26 76.95
CA GLU A 61 36.71 -56.41 77.99
C GLU A 61 38.25 -56.53 77.93
N ALA A 62 38.90 -55.54 77.31
CA ALA A 62 40.35 -55.50 77.15
C ALA A 62 41.01 -54.61 78.23
N PRO A 63 41.97 -55.11 79.03
CA PRO A 63 42.60 -54.34 80.10
C PRO A 63 43.44 -53.13 79.65
N VAL A 64 43.63 -52.20 80.58
CA VAL A 64 44.36 -50.93 80.40
C VAL A 64 45.85 -51.16 80.10
N PHE A 65 46.31 -50.66 78.94
CA PHE A 65 47.73 -50.40 78.69
C PHE A 65 48.02 -48.88 78.81
N PRO A 66 48.74 -48.43 79.86
CA PRO A 66 49.08 -47.01 80.01
C PRO A 66 50.23 -46.63 79.08
N ARG A 67 49.98 -45.74 78.11
CA ARG A 67 51.03 -45.13 77.28
C ARG A 67 51.34 -43.72 77.78
N ALA A 68 52.62 -43.45 78.03
CA ALA A 68 53.06 -42.27 78.77
C ALA A 68 52.77 -40.93 78.08
N LEU A 69 52.62 -39.87 78.89
CA LEU A 69 52.30 -38.53 78.44
C LEU A 69 53.50 -37.84 77.78
N VAL A 70 53.23 -37.01 76.76
CA VAL A 70 54.02 -35.82 76.43
C VAL A 70 53.04 -34.63 76.44
N PRO A 71 53.23 -33.60 77.30
CA PRO A 71 52.16 -32.65 77.61
C PRO A 71 52.14 -31.40 76.72
N SER A 72 51.31 -31.40 75.68
CA SER A 72 50.95 -30.17 74.94
C SER A 72 49.87 -29.38 75.67
N LYS A 73 50.21 -28.23 76.24
CA LYS A 73 49.27 -27.34 76.95
C LYS A 73 48.33 -26.62 75.96
N ALA A 74 47.05 -26.96 75.99
CA ALA A 74 45.95 -26.13 75.49
C ALA A 74 44.73 -26.32 76.42
N LEU A 75 43.97 -25.25 76.69
CA LEU A 75 42.87 -25.30 77.66
C LEU A 75 41.67 -26.07 77.08
N GLY A 76 41.09 -26.96 77.91
CA GLY A 76 40.04 -27.88 77.47
C GLY A 76 38.62 -27.35 77.69
N PRO A 77 37.64 -27.77 76.87
CA PRO A 77 36.23 -27.73 77.24
C PRO A 77 35.92 -28.78 78.32
N VAL A 78 34.88 -28.55 79.13
CA VAL A 78 34.50 -29.44 80.24
C VAL A 78 34.12 -30.83 79.71
N ALA A 79 34.85 -31.85 80.15
CA ALA A 79 34.64 -33.24 79.76
C ALA A 79 33.44 -33.85 80.52
N ILE A 80 32.22 -33.55 80.05
CA ILE A 80 31.02 -34.31 80.45
C ILE A 80 31.24 -35.77 80.03
N SER A 81 31.28 -36.68 81.00
CA SER A 81 31.52 -38.10 80.77
C SER A 81 30.37 -38.73 79.98
N LYS A 82 30.59 -38.91 78.67
CA LYS A 82 29.64 -39.59 77.78
C LYS A 82 29.42 -41.03 78.25
N ALA A 83 28.17 -41.50 78.19
CA ALA A 83 27.84 -42.88 78.49
C ALA A 83 28.64 -43.84 77.58
N PRO A 84 29.06 -45.04 78.06
CA PRO A 84 29.97 -45.91 77.32
C PRO A 84 29.51 -46.23 75.88
N LEU A 85 28.23 -46.56 75.70
CA LEU A 85 27.66 -46.81 74.37
C LEU A 85 27.74 -45.58 73.45
N ALA A 86 27.43 -44.39 73.96
CA ALA A 86 27.48 -43.16 73.17
C ALA A 86 28.91 -42.87 72.67
N ALA A 87 29.93 -43.11 73.51
CA ALA A 87 31.33 -43.02 73.11
C ALA A 87 31.72 -44.09 72.07
N GLN A 88 31.22 -45.33 72.19
CA GLN A 88 31.44 -46.41 71.22
C GLN A 88 30.79 -46.11 69.86
N LEU A 89 29.52 -45.68 69.84
CA LEU A 89 28.80 -45.32 68.60
C LEU A 89 29.42 -44.11 67.92
N GLU A 90 29.82 -43.08 68.66
CA GLU A 90 30.53 -41.91 68.12
C GLU A 90 31.90 -42.30 67.54
N ALA A 91 32.60 -43.25 68.17
CA ALA A 91 33.87 -43.78 67.65
C ALA A 91 33.68 -44.66 66.40
N PHE A 92 32.61 -45.45 66.33
CA PHE A 92 32.22 -46.23 65.15
C PHE A 92 31.88 -45.30 63.98
N VAL A 93 30.93 -44.38 64.15
CA VAL A 93 30.51 -43.46 63.07
C VAL A 93 31.70 -42.63 62.57
N ARG A 94 32.56 -42.10 63.44
CA ARG A 94 33.77 -41.38 62.99
C ARG A 94 34.78 -42.27 62.27
N ARG A 95 34.91 -43.55 62.65
CA ARG A 95 35.81 -44.50 61.99
C ARG A 95 35.31 -44.82 60.59
N GLU A 96 34.08 -45.28 60.47
CA GLU A 96 33.52 -45.70 59.18
C GLU A 96 33.33 -44.53 58.24
N TYR A 97 32.92 -43.35 58.74
CA TYR A 97 32.86 -42.13 57.92
C TYR A 97 34.23 -41.77 57.38
N LYS A 98 35.29 -41.83 58.21
CA LYS A 98 36.66 -41.58 57.77
C LYS A 98 37.14 -42.62 56.74
N ILE A 99 36.82 -43.90 56.92
CA ILE A 99 37.16 -44.97 55.96
C ILE A 99 36.44 -44.70 54.62
N TYR A 100 35.13 -44.45 54.67
CA TYR A 100 34.32 -44.22 53.48
C TYR A 100 34.74 -42.98 52.70
N SER A 101 34.92 -41.83 53.35
CA SER A 101 35.39 -40.59 52.70
C SER A 101 36.86 -40.65 52.25
N THR A 102 37.67 -41.58 52.77
CA THR A 102 39.02 -41.82 52.24
C THR A 102 38.96 -42.55 50.89
N GLY A 103 38.00 -43.47 50.70
CA GLY A 103 37.74 -44.13 49.42
C GLY A 103 36.96 -43.28 48.43
N ASN A 104 35.96 -42.54 48.91
CA ASN A 104 35.02 -41.73 48.13
C ASN A 104 35.11 -40.26 48.53
N ARG A 105 36.09 -39.52 47.98
CA ARG A 105 36.33 -38.10 48.36
C ARG A 105 35.13 -37.18 48.12
N ASP A 106 34.34 -37.46 47.09
CA ASP A 106 33.18 -36.66 46.69
C ASP A 106 31.86 -37.22 47.25
N CYS A 107 31.91 -38.05 48.31
CA CYS A 107 30.70 -38.62 48.92
C CYS A 107 29.80 -37.53 49.52
N THR A 108 28.52 -37.58 49.20
CA THR A 108 27.50 -36.75 49.85
C THR A 108 27.13 -37.33 51.21
N HIS A 109 26.46 -36.54 52.05
CA HIS A 109 25.89 -37.06 53.31
C HIS A 109 24.93 -38.23 53.09
N VAL A 110 24.22 -38.27 51.95
CA VAL A 110 23.31 -39.36 51.58
C VAL A 110 24.06 -40.67 51.37
N ASP A 111 25.22 -40.63 50.68
CA ASP A 111 26.05 -41.82 50.45
C ASP A 111 26.56 -42.40 51.78
N THR A 112 26.95 -41.54 52.72
CA THR A 112 27.41 -41.94 54.06
C THR A 112 26.29 -42.33 55.04
N LEU A 113 25.02 -42.13 54.67
CA LEU A 113 23.88 -42.21 55.60
C LEU A 113 23.64 -43.65 56.13
N HIS A 114 24.08 -44.67 55.38
CA HIS A 114 24.04 -46.07 55.81
C HIS A 114 24.80 -46.32 57.13
N ILE A 115 25.93 -45.63 57.35
CA ILE A 115 26.75 -45.72 58.57
C ILE A 115 25.94 -45.27 59.79
N VAL A 116 25.14 -44.20 59.61
CA VAL A 116 24.29 -43.64 60.67
C VAL A 116 23.07 -44.53 60.91
N ARG A 117 22.49 -45.15 59.86
CA ARG A 117 21.41 -46.15 60.00
C ARG A 117 21.87 -47.37 60.80
N GLU A 118 23.09 -47.87 60.57
CA GLU A 118 23.66 -49.00 61.31
C GLU A 118 23.90 -48.63 62.78
N ALA A 119 24.53 -47.48 63.04
CA ALA A 119 24.73 -46.97 64.41
C ALA A 119 23.40 -46.74 65.16
N PHE A 120 22.37 -46.23 64.48
CA PHE A 120 21.03 -46.05 65.05
C PHE A 120 20.32 -47.39 65.29
N SER A 121 20.63 -48.43 64.52
CA SER A 121 20.09 -49.78 64.75
C SER A 121 20.69 -50.42 66.01
N VAL A 122 21.99 -50.25 66.26
CA VAL A 122 22.62 -50.67 67.53
C VAL A 122 22.10 -49.85 68.73
N PHE A 123 21.82 -48.57 68.54
CA PHE A 123 21.16 -47.72 69.56
C PHE A 123 19.74 -48.22 69.90
N LEU A 124 18.95 -48.59 68.87
CA LEU A 124 17.63 -49.20 68.98
C LEU A 124 17.62 -50.54 69.72
N GLU A 125 18.67 -51.36 69.55
CA GLU A 125 18.81 -52.64 70.24
C GLU A 125 19.18 -52.48 71.72
N HIS A 126 19.93 -51.44 72.08
CA HIS A 126 20.33 -51.19 73.47
C HIS A 126 19.23 -50.52 74.31
N PHE A 127 18.48 -49.58 73.74
CA PHE A 127 17.42 -48.84 74.44
C PHE A 127 16.03 -49.42 74.12
N SER A 128 15.83 -50.67 74.55
CA SER A 128 14.64 -51.48 74.25
C SER A 128 13.31 -50.83 74.67
N GLU A 129 13.32 -50.02 75.72
CA GLU A 129 12.18 -49.30 76.30
C GLU A 129 11.65 -48.20 75.36
N TYR A 130 12.52 -47.65 74.51
CA TYR A 130 12.21 -46.60 73.54
C TYR A 130 12.08 -47.14 72.11
N ARG A 131 12.21 -48.46 71.92
CA ARG A 131 12.32 -49.11 70.61
C ARG A 131 11.18 -48.79 69.67
N GLU A 132 9.94 -48.72 70.15
CA GLU A 132 8.77 -48.40 69.32
C GLU A 132 8.84 -46.97 68.77
N VAL A 133 9.04 -45.99 69.64
CA VAL A 133 9.14 -44.56 69.28
C VAL A 133 10.32 -44.31 68.34
N LEU A 134 11.48 -44.89 68.65
CA LEU A 134 12.69 -44.74 67.84
C LEU A 134 12.58 -45.46 66.49
N SER A 135 11.85 -46.59 66.42
CA SER A 135 11.59 -47.28 65.14
C SER A 135 10.63 -46.48 64.27
N LEU A 136 9.55 -45.93 64.85
CA LEU A 136 8.63 -45.03 64.15
C LEU A 136 9.37 -43.82 63.56
N ILE A 137 10.27 -43.19 64.33
CA ILE A 137 11.10 -42.08 63.85
C ILE A 137 12.00 -42.52 62.68
N ARG A 138 12.67 -43.68 62.78
CA ARG A 138 13.49 -44.23 61.69
C ARG A 138 12.66 -44.46 60.42
N ASP A 139 11.49 -45.06 60.56
CA ASP A 139 10.66 -45.51 59.44
C ASP A 139 9.99 -44.32 58.73
N GLU A 140 9.63 -43.26 59.48
CA GLU A 140 9.16 -42.00 58.91
C GLU A 140 10.28 -41.26 58.12
N TYR A 141 11.50 -41.22 58.66
CA TYR A 141 12.66 -40.70 57.91
C TYR A 141 12.97 -41.56 56.68
N GLU A 142 12.84 -42.89 56.75
CA GLU A 142 13.00 -43.76 55.58
C GLU A 142 11.96 -43.47 54.52
N ALA A 143 10.67 -43.34 54.90
CA ALA A 143 9.59 -42.98 53.98
C ALA A 143 9.88 -41.66 53.26
N ALA A 144 10.29 -40.62 53.99
CA ALA A 144 10.68 -39.33 53.42
C ALA A 144 11.89 -39.43 52.46
N PHE A 145 12.88 -40.29 52.77
CA PHE A 145 14.00 -40.55 51.85
C PHE A 145 13.55 -41.32 50.59
N GLN A 146 12.62 -42.28 50.70
CA GLN A 146 12.09 -42.99 49.53
C GLN A 146 11.21 -42.10 48.66
N GLU A 147 10.41 -41.21 49.26
CA GLU A 147 9.63 -40.19 48.55
C GLU A 147 10.56 -39.26 47.76
N LEU A 148 11.58 -38.68 48.41
CA LEU A 148 12.56 -37.81 47.76
C LEU A 148 13.33 -38.54 46.64
N LEU A 149 13.68 -39.81 46.82
CA LEU A 149 14.30 -40.64 45.78
C LEU A 149 13.35 -40.95 44.62
N SER A 150 12.04 -41.02 44.86
CA SER A 150 11.03 -41.19 43.80
C SER A 150 10.84 -39.90 43.01
N GLU A 151 10.80 -38.74 43.68
CA GLU A 151 10.68 -37.43 43.04
C GLU A 151 11.92 -37.09 42.20
N VAL A 152 13.13 -37.39 42.70
CA VAL A 152 14.37 -37.22 41.91
C VAL A 152 14.39 -38.12 40.67
N LYS A 153 13.79 -39.32 40.71
CA LYS A 153 13.62 -40.16 39.51
C LYS A 153 12.60 -39.55 38.54
N ARG A 154 11.47 -39.05 39.05
CA ARG A 154 10.42 -38.39 38.24
C ARG A 154 10.95 -37.15 37.52
N LEU A 155 11.68 -36.29 38.24
CA LEU A 155 12.29 -35.08 37.66
C LEU A 155 13.31 -35.40 36.56
N ARG A 156 14.11 -36.47 36.70
CA ARG A 156 15.03 -36.92 35.66
C ARG A 156 14.34 -37.46 34.40
N ALA A 157 13.16 -38.07 34.54
CA ALA A 157 12.35 -38.46 33.37
C ALA A 157 11.84 -37.22 32.62
N VAL A 158 11.26 -36.25 33.35
CA VAL A 158 10.77 -34.98 32.77
C VAL A 158 11.90 -34.16 32.15
N GLU A 159 13.11 -34.16 32.73
CA GLU A 159 14.30 -33.53 32.14
C GLU A 159 14.69 -34.18 30.81
N LEU A 160 14.64 -35.52 30.73
CA LEU A 160 14.94 -36.27 29.51
C LEU A 160 13.90 -35.99 28.41
N GLU A 161 12.62 -36.05 28.75
CA GLU A 161 11.49 -35.69 27.86
C GLU A 161 11.65 -34.26 27.33
N THR A 162 11.85 -33.29 28.23
CA THR A 162 12.08 -31.88 27.88
C THR A 162 13.31 -31.69 26.98
N SER A 163 14.36 -32.50 27.15
CA SER A 163 15.55 -32.46 26.28
C SER A 163 15.27 -33.03 24.88
N SER A 164 14.44 -34.08 24.78
CA SER A 164 13.97 -34.66 23.53
C SER A 164 13.12 -33.66 22.75
N ASP A 165 12.10 -33.08 23.39
CA ASP A 165 11.18 -32.12 22.74
C ASP A 165 11.90 -30.89 22.19
N ARG A 166 12.90 -30.37 22.94
CA ARG A 166 13.77 -29.29 22.45
C ARG A 166 14.56 -29.68 21.21
N SER A 167 15.02 -30.93 21.10
CA SER A 167 15.74 -31.42 19.92
C SER A 167 14.81 -31.57 18.70
N VAL A 168 13.58 -32.07 18.90
CA VAL A 168 12.56 -32.18 17.86
C VAL A 168 12.13 -30.79 17.36
N HIS A 169 11.89 -29.85 18.28
CA HIS A 169 11.58 -28.46 17.93
C HIS A 169 12.72 -27.78 17.16
N ALA A 170 13.98 -28.00 17.58
CA ALA A 170 15.14 -27.48 16.85
C ALA A 170 15.27 -28.06 15.42
N MET A 171 14.96 -29.35 15.23
CA MET A 171 14.89 -29.95 13.88
C MET A 171 13.78 -29.35 13.02
N GLU A 172 12.58 -29.15 13.57
CA GLU A 172 11.47 -28.55 12.82
C GLU A 172 11.77 -27.09 12.44
N MET A 173 12.39 -26.31 13.34
CA MET A 173 12.85 -24.94 13.03
C MET A 173 13.93 -24.91 11.92
N LEU A 174 14.81 -25.91 11.86
CA LEU A 174 15.78 -26.05 10.76
C LEU A 174 15.07 -26.38 9.43
N LYS A 175 14.17 -27.36 9.43
CA LYS A 175 13.35 -27.76 8.28
C LYS A 175 12.52 -26.60 7.72
N GLN A 176 11.91 -25.80 8.59
CA GLN A 176 11.17 -24.60 8.18
C GLN A 176 12.11 -23.54 7.57
N ARG A 177 13.29 -23.31 8.16
CA ARG A 177 14.31 -22.41 7.60
C ARG A 177 14.79 -22.85 6.22
N GLU A 178 14.93 -24.15 5.98
CA GLU A 178 15.30 -24.71 4.67
C GLU A 178 14.16 -24.55 3.65
N ALA A 179 12.91 -24.80 4.04
CA ALA A 179 11.74 -24.54 3.21
C ALA A 179 11.63 -23.07 2.80
N PHE A 180 11.74 -22.13 3.75
CA PHE A 180 11.76 -20.69 3.45
C PHE A 180 12.93 -20.30 2.54
N LYS A 181 14.13 -20.86 2.74
CA LYS A 181 15.28 -20.61 1.86
C LYS A 181 15.02 -21.08 0.42
N SER A 182 14.36 -22.23 0.25
CA SER A 182 13.94 -22.75 -1.06
C SER A 182 12.91 -21.83 -1.73
N ILE A 183 11.89 -21.40 -1.00
CA ILE A 183 10.85 -20.47 -1.49
C ILE A 183 11.46 -19.12 -1.93
N VAL A 184 12.33 -18.53 -1.11
CA VAL A 184 13.05 -17.29 -1.44
C VAL A 184 13.93 -17.47 -2.68
N SER A 185 14.62 -18.61 -2.82
CA SER A 185 15.44 -18.89 -4.01
C SER A 185 14.59 -19.05 -5.27
N ASN A 186 13.37 -19.60 -5.17
CA ASN A 186 12.43 -19.73 -6.28
C ASN A 186 11.90 -18.35 -6.70
N HIS A 187 11.43 -17.54 -5.76
CA HIS A 187 10.98 -16.17 -6.05
C HIS A 187 12.09 -15.27 -6.61
N TYR A 188 13.34 -15.43 -6.16
CA TYR A 188 14.48 -14.73 -6.76
C TYR A 188 14.68 -15.11 -8.23
N ALA A 189 14.62 -16.41 -8.56
CA ALA A 189 14.70 -16.87 -9.96
C ALA A 189 13.51 -16.40 -10.81
N GLN A 190 12.30 -16.35 -10.23
CA GLN A 190 11.11 -15.79 -10.89
C GLN A 190 11.26 -14.29 -11.19
N LEU A 191 11.77 -13.50 -10.23
CA LEU A 191 12.06 -12.07 -10.43
C LEU A 191 13.11 -11.84 -11.51
N GLN A 192 14.18 -12.65 -11.54
CA GLN A 192 15.20 -12.56 -12.59
C GLN A 192 14.63 -12.94 -13.98
N ALA A 193 13.68 -13.87 -14.04
CA ALA A 193 12.99 -14.22 -15.28
C ALA A 193 12.02 -13.12 -15.76
N THR A 194 11.24 -12.51 -14.87
CA THR A 194 10.35 -11.40 -15.24
C THR A 194 11.13 -10.13 -15.58
N GLU A 195 12.27 -9.87 -14.92
CA GLU A 195 13.20 -8.80 -15.31
C GLU A 195 13.73 -8.99 -16.75
N GLY A 196 14.09 -10.23 -17.13
CA GLY A 196 14.48 -10.54 -18.51
C GLY A 196 13.36 -10.29 -19.54
N ILE A 197 12.11 -10.61 -19.19
CA ILE A 197 10.94 -10.32 -20.03
C ILE A 197 10.72 -8.80 -20.16
N VAL A 198 10.82 -8.05 -19.05
CA VAL A 198 10.66 -6.58 -19.04
C VAL A 198 11.74 -5.90 -19.90
N HIS A 199 12.98 -6.37 -19.89
CA HIS A 199 14.01 -5.87 -20.81
C HIS A 199 13.66 -6.17 -22.27
N SER A 200 13.29 -7.41 -22.60
CA SER A 200 12.88 -7.76 -23.97
C SER A 200 11.67 -6.97 -24.47
N LEU A 201 10.74 -6.59 -23.59
CA LEU A 201 9.59 -5.74 -23.95
C LEU A 201 10.00 -4.27 -24.14
N ARG A 202 10.95 -3.75 -23.35
CA ARG A 202 11.52 -2.41 -23.57
C ARG A 202 12.24 -2.32 -24.92
N ASP A 203 13.08 -3.30 -25.24
CA ASP A 203 13.79 -3.36 -26.52
C ASP A 203 12.82 -3.39 -27.71
N GLN A 204 11.70 -4.13 -27.58
CA GLN A 204 10.62 -4.13 -28.57
C GLN A 204 9.92 -2.77 -28.68
N ILE A 205 9.57 -2.14 -27.56
CA ILE A 205 8.95 -0.81 -27.53
C ILE A 205 9.85 0.20 -28.24
N THR A 206 11.14 0.27 -27.90
CA THR A 206 12.09 1.19 -28.56
C THR A 206 12.21 0.91 -30.06
N SER A 207 12.24 -0.34 -30.49
CA SER A 207 12.24 -0.69 -31.92
C SER A 207 10.94 -0.27 -32.64
N TYR A 208 9.78 -0.39 -31.97
CA TYR A 208 8.52 0.13 -32.49
C TYR A 208 8.46 1.66 -32.49
N GLU A 209 9.11 2.34 -31.55
CA GLU A 209 9.23 3.80 -31.52
C GLU A 209 10.09 4.31 -32.68
N GLU A 210 11.29 3.76 -32.89
CA GLU A 210 12.17 4.06 -34.05
C GLU A 210 11.45 3.84 -35.40
N SER A 211 10.68 2.74 -35.49
CA SER A 211 9.85 2.43 -36.66
C SER A 211 8.73 3.47 -36.86
N ASN A 212 8.04 3.86 -35.79
CA ASN A 212 7.02 4.91 -35.84
C ASN A 212 7.60 6.29 -36.18
N GLU A 213 8.78 6.66 -35.69
CA GLU A 213 9.47 7.89 -36.09
C GLU A 213 9.86 7.86 -37.56
N THR A 214 10.39 6.73 -38.04
CA THR A 214 10.71 6.52 -39.47
C THR A 214 9.46 6.69 -40.34
N LEU A 215 8.33 6.09 -39.95
CA LEU A 215 7.05 6.23 -40.66
C LEU A 215 6.50 7.66 -40.59
N ARG A 216 6.61 8.37 -39.45
CA ARG A 216 6.25 9.80 -39.32
C ARG A 216 7.09 10.67 -40.23
N ALA A 217 8.40 10.41 -40.35
CA ALA A 217 9.31 11.13 -41.24
C ALA A 217 8.96 10.88 -42.73
N GLN A 218 8.68 9.64 -43.11
CA GLN A 218 8.20 9.31 -44.47
C GLN A 218 6.86 9.98 -44.79
N LEU A 219 5.91 9.97 -43.85
CA LEU A 219 4.60 10.60 -44.01
C LEU A 219 4.70 12.13 -44.08
N LYS A 220 5.64 12.75 -43.36
CA LYS A 220 5.97 14.17 -43.52
C LYS A 220 6.54 14.46 -44.91
N LYS A 221 7.52 13.69 -45.37
CA LYS A 221 8.12 13.83 -46.71
C LYS A 221 7.06 13.70 -47.82
N ALA A 222 6.18 12.70 -47.73
CA ALA A 222 5.08 12.53 -48.67
C ALA A 222 4.06 13.71 -48.64
N LYS A 223 3.84 14.33 -47.48
CA LYS A 223 3.03 15.57 -47.35
C LYS A 223 3.73 16.80 -47.96
N GLU A 224 5.05 16.82 -48.01
CA GLU A 224 5.83 17.89 -48.64
C GLU A 224 5.86 17.69 -50.17
N GLU A 225 6.17 16.49 -50.66
CA GLU A 225 6.10 16.10 -52.07
C GLU A 225 4.70 16.33 -52.69
N THR A 226 3.63 15.99 -51.96
CA THR A 226 2.26 16.24 -52.46
C THR A 226 1.89 17.72 -52.47
N ARG A 227 2.42 18.54 -51.55
CA ARG A 227 2.24 20.01 -51.61
C ARG A 227 2.93 20.58 -52.85
N GLU A 228 4.20 20.24 -53.06
CA GLU A 228 4.97 20.62 -54.26
C GLU A 228 4.28 20.19 -55.56
N ALA A 229 3.74 18.97 -55.61
CA ALA A 229 2.92 18.49 -56.73
C ALA A 229 1.65 19.33 -56.94
N THR A 230 0.93 19.74 -55.87
CA THR A 230 -0.22 20.63 -56.03
C THR A 230 0.16 22.05 -56.45
N ASP A 231 1.29 22.59 -55.99
CA ASP A 231 1.71 23.96 -56.33
C ASP A 231 2.29 24.07 -57.74
N THR A 232 3.06 23.07 -58.18
CA THR A 232 3.43 22.93 -59.60
C THR A 232 2.21 22.73 -60.51
N SER A 233 1.21 21.96 -60.09
CA SER A 233 -0.06 21.81 -60.81
C SER A 233 -0.84 23.14 -60.92
N LYS A 234 -0.93 23.93 -59.83
CA LYS A 234 -1.50 25.30 -59.86
C LYS A 234 -0.74 26.21 -60.81
N LEU A 235 0.60 26.16 -60.79
CA LEU A 235 1.46 26.97 -61.65
C LEU A 235 1.28 26.62 -63.14
N LEU A 236 1.26 25.32 -63.47
CA LEU A 236 0.96 24.83 -64.83
C LEU A 236 -0.44 25.24 -65.27
N THR A 237 -1.46 25.09 -64.42
CA THR A 237 -2.84 25.53 -64.70
C THR A 237 -2.90 27.04 -64.99
N LYS A 238 -2.21 27.88 -64.19
CA LYS A 238 -2.12 29.32 -64.42
C LYS A 238 -1.41 29.64 -65.75
N SER A 239 -0.30 28.96 -66.04
CA SER A 239 0.42 29.12 -67.31
C SER A 239 -0.43 28.72 -68.52
N MET A 240 -1.25 27.68 -68.41
CA MET A 240 -2.21 27.28 -69.46
C MET A 240 -3.31 28.32 -69.67
N ILE A 241 -3.82 28.94 -68.60
CA ILE A 241 -4.80 30.04 -68.69
C ILE A 241 -4.17 31.27 -69.36
N GLU A 242 -2.93 31.61 -69.02
CA GLU A 242 -2.20 32.73 -69.62
C GLU A 242 -1.85 32.49 -71.10
N GLU A 243 -1.47 31.27 -71.48
CA GLU A 243 -1.30 30.88 -72.89
C GLU A 243 -2.64 30.88 -73.65
N ALA A 244 -3.72 30.38 -73.05
CA ALA A 244 -5.05 30.40 -73.67
C ALA A 244 -5.55 31.84 -73.88
N ALA A 245 -5.29 32.75 -72.93
CA ALA A 245 -5.60 34.16 -73.06
C ALA A 245 -4.76 34.85 -74.16
N ARG A 246 -3.44 34.57 -74.23
CA ARG A 246 -2.56 35.11 -75.29
C ARG A 246 -2.96 34.58 -76.67
N ASN A 247 -3.30 33.29 -76.80
CA ASN A 247 -3.81 32.72 -78.04
C ASN A 247 -5.18 33.30 -78.43
N SER A 248 -6.08 33.54 -77.47
CA SER A 248 -7.37 34.22 -77.71
C SER A 248 -7.16 35.65 -78.22
N GLN A 249 -6.22 36.41 -77.64
CA GLN A 249 -5.85 37.75 -78.12
C GLN A 249 -5.23 37.72 -79.52
N LEU A 250 -4.34 36.76 -79.82
CA LEU A 250 -3.78 36.56 -81.16
C LEU A 250 -4.86 36.22 -82.20
N LEU A 251 -5.84 35.37 -81.87
CA LEU A 251 -6.98 35.07 -82.73
C LEU A 251 -7.89 36.29 -82.92
N ALA A 252 -8.17 37.05 -81.85
CA ALA A 252 -8.93 38.29 -81.94
C ALA A 252 -8.24 39.33 -82.86
N ALA A 253 -6.94 39.57 -82.66
CA ALA A 253 -6.13 40.44 -83.51
C ALA A 253 -6.07 39.94 -84.96
N ARG A 254 -5.95 38.63 -85.18
CA ARG A 254 -6.01 38.03 -86.51
C ARG A 254 -7.36 38.31 -87.18
N THR A 255 -8.49 38.07 -86.51
CA THR A 255 -9.81 38.34 -87.11
C THR A 255 -10.08 39.84 -87.33
N ALA A 256 -9.49 40.72 -86.51
CA ALA A 256 -9.52 42.16 -86.74
C ALA A 256 -8.70 42.53 -88.00
N ASN A 257 -7.50 41.98 -88.14
CA ASN A 257 -6.67 42.15 -89.34
C ASN A 257 -7.32 41.55 -90.59
N GLU A 258 -8.01 40.41 -90.50
CA GLU A 258 -8.75 39.83 -91.63
C GLU A 258 -9.94 40.71 -92.06
N ARG A 259 -10.64 41.36 -91.10
CA ARG A 259 -11.66 42.38 -91.42
C ARG A 259 -11.05 43.64 -92.04
N GLU A 260 -9.92 44.10 -91.52
CA GLU A 260 -9.27 45.31 -92.05
C GLU A 260 -8.61 45.05 -93.42
N ILE A 261 -8.05 43.87 -93.66
CA ILE A 261 -7.66 43.40 -95.01
C ILE A 261 -8.88 43.34 -95.92
N GLY A 262 -10.05 42.91 -95.43
CA GLY A 262 -11.31 42.99 -96.17
C GLY A 262 -11.70 44.42 -96.54
N ARG A 263 -11.65 45.35 -95.57
CA ARG A 263 -11.91 46.79 -95.80
C ARG A 263 -10.92 47.43 -96.75
N LEU A 264 -9.61 47.22 -96.52
CA LEU A 264 -8.53 47.74 -97.34
C LEU A 264 -8.58 47.14 -98.74
N LYS A 265 -9.01 45.88 -98.90
CA LYS A 265 -9.25 45.30 -100.23
C LYS A 265 -10.41 46.00 -100.93
N VAL A 266 -11.55 46.21 -100.26
CA VAL A 266 -12.67 46.99 -100.83
C VAL A 266 -12.24 48.42 -101.18
N GLN A 267 -11.45 49.07 -100.32
CA GLN A 267 -10.90 50.40 -100.61
C GLN A 267 -9.87 50.37 -101.74
N VAL A 268 -9.03 49.35 -101.86
CA VAL A 268 -8.08 49.19 -102.98
C VAL A 268 -8.79 48.85 -104.28
N ASP A 269 -9.87 48.09 -104.26
CA ASP A 269 -10.68 47.79 -105.45
C ASP A 269 -11.50 49.04 -105.87
N MET A 270 -12.04 49.81 -104.91
CA MET A 270 -12.73 51.08 -105.16
C MET A 270 -11.75 52.16 -105.66
N VAL A 271 -10.60 52.32 -105.01
CA VAL A 271 -9.51 53.20 -105.45
C VAL A 271 -8.87 52.69 -106.73
N ARG A 272 -8.94 51.39 -107.09
CA ARG A 272 -8.54 50.92 -108.42
C ARG A 272 -9.49 51.36 -109.50
N GLU A 273 -10.80 51.33 -109.29
CA GLU A 273 -11.74 51.87 -110.27
C GLU A 273 -11.69 53.41 -110.31
N GLU A 274 -11.61 54.10 -109.16
CA GLU A 274 -11.36 55.55 -109.12
C GLU A 274 -10.01 55.93 -109.73
N LEU A 275 -8.95 55.15 -109.54
CA LEU A 275 -7.63 55.42 -110.12
C LEU A 275 -7.56 54.98 -111.58
N LYS A 276 -8.40 54.08 -112.07
CA LYS A 276 -8.51 53.73 -113.50
C LYS A 276 -9.35 54.77 -114.27
N ASP A 277 -10.35 55.35 -113.61
CA ASP A 277 -11.05 56.57 -114.06
C ASP A 277 -10.09 57.78 -114.00
N VAL A 278 -9.44 58.03 -112.87
CA VAL A 278 -8.45 59.11 -112.74
C VAL A 278 -7.23 58.88 -113.63
N GLU A 279 -6.75 57.66 -113.89
CA GLU A 279 -5.63 57.37 -114.81
C GLU A 279 -6.07 57.45 -116.28
N SER A 280 -7.37 57.37 -116.61
CA SER A 280 -7.87 57.78 -117.93
C SER A 280 -8.07 59.30 -118.04
N ARG A 281 -8.44 60.00 -116.95
CA ARG A 281 -8.41 61.48 -116.87
C ARG A 281 -6.99 62.06 -116.79
N TYR A 282 -6.04 61.30 -116.25
CA TYR A 282 -4.68 61.72 -115.88
C TYR A 282 -3.65 61.10 -116.82
N THR A 283 -3.93 60.10 -117.66
CA THR A 283 -3.19 59.99 -118.93
C THR A 283 -3.41 61.26 -119.76
N ALA A 284 -4.66 61.72 -119.86
CA ALA A 284 -5.04 63.01 -120.45
C ALA A 284 -4.59 64.27 -119.64
N LEU A 285 -3.79 64.14 -118.57
CA LEU A 285 -3.25 65.26 -117.79
C LEU A 285 -1.79 65.09 -117.32
N LEU A 286 -1.22 63.88 -117.38
CA LEU A 286 0.21 63.54 -117.29
C LEU A 286 0.91 63.95 -118.59
N GLU A 287 0.21 63.86 -119.73
CA GLU A 287 0.57 64.56 -120.98
C GLU A 287 0.77 66.07 -120.78
N LYS A 288 0.34 66.64 -119.64
CA LYS A 288 0.26 68.08 -119.41
C LYS A 288 1.06 68.62 -118.22
N THR A 289 1.42 67.79 -117.21
CA THR A 289 1.78 68.35 -115.88
C THR A 289 2.75 67.57 -114.97
N LEU A 290 3.57 66.64 -115.47
CA LEU A 290 4.54 65.88 -114.62
C LEU A 290 5.72 66.72 -114.08
N CYS A 291 5.77 67.03 -112.76
CA CYS A 291 7.01 67.17 -111.96
C CYS A 291 6.81 67.50 -110.44
N THR A 292 7.59 66.84 -109.55
CA THR A 292 7.96 67.20 -108.13
C THR A 292 6.86 67.33 -107.03
N GLY A 293 7.05 67.08 -105.72
CA GLY A 293 8.14 66.44 -104.90
C GLY A 293 8.28 66.98 -103.44
N GLY A 294 8.60 66.17 -102.40
CA GLY A 294 9.04 66.66 -101.04
C GLY A 294 8.71 65.84 -99.75
N PRO A 295 9.62 65.69 -98.73
CA PRO A 295 9.40 64.96 -97.43
C PRO A 295 9.98 65.61 -96.10
N ASP A 296 10.01 64.83 -94.98
CA ASP A 296 11.08 64.69 -93.92
C ASP A 296 11.15 65.36 -92.47
N THR A 297 11.67 64.57 -91.50
CA THR A 297 12.47 64.85 -90.24
C THR A 297 11.89 65.41 -88.88
N ILE A 298 12.68 65.59 -87.76
CA ILE A 298 13.13 64.58 -86.72
C ILE A 298 13.76 65.19 -85.38
N PHE A 299 13.94 64.38 -84.29
CA PHE A 299 15.01 64.40 -83.19
C PHE A 299 14.92 65.07 -81.74
N LYS A 300 15.38 64.30 -80.71
CA LYS A 300 16.45 64.53 -79.63
C LYS A 300 16.27 65.24 -78.24
N GLY A 301 17.14 64.82 -77.28
CA GLY A 301 17.52 65.44 -75.97
C GLY A 301 16.88 64.81 -74.71
N LYS A 302 17.48 64.52 -73.52
CA LYS A 302 18.86 64.49 -72.91
C LYS A 302 19.63 65.80 -72.53
N ASP A 303 20.47 65.89 -71.46
CA ASP A 303 20.65 65.14 -70.16
C ASP A 303 21.81 65.71 -69.26
N VAL A 304 21.54 66.24 -68.04
CA VAL A 304 22.54 66.43 -66.93
C VAL A 304 21.85 66.46 -65.55
N ARG A 305 21.99 65.42 -64.70
CA ARG A 305 21.56 65.49 -63.28
C ARG A 305 22.28 64.56 -62.26
N ALA A 306 23.24 63.73 -62.70
CA ALA A 306 23.70 62.59 -61.91
C ALA A 306 24.47 62.91 -60.62
N LYS A 307 25.28 63.99 -60.57
CA LYS A 307 26.31 64.15 -59.52
C LYS A 307 25.81 64.61 -58.15
N LYS A 308 24.50 64.85 -57.94
CA LYS A 308 23.94 65.24 -56.62
C LYS A 308 23.30 64.08 -55.84
N LYS A 309 23.33 62.85 -56.38
CA LYS A 309 22.75 61.68 -55.71
C LYS A 309 23.68 61.05 -54.66
N LEU A 310 24.94 60.85 -55.02
CA LEU A 310 25.87 59.98 -54.28
C LEU A 310 26.04 60.41 -52.80
N ASP A 311 26.17 61.72 -52.56
CA ASP A 311 26.37 62.25 -51.21
C ASP A 311 25.13 62.08 -50.30
N GLN A 312 23.93 61.97 -50.89
CA GLN A 312 22.69 61.67 -50.15
C GLN A 312 22.56 60.19 -49.78
N GLU A 313 23.23 59.28 -50.49
CA GLU A 313 23.08 57.83 -50.31
C GLU A 313 23.86 57.36 -49.07
N CYS A 314 25.06 57.89 -48.81
CA CYS A 314 25.84 57.56 -47.60
C CYS A 314 25.19 58.02 -46.28
N GLU A 315 24.56 59.21 -46.24
CA GLU A 315 23.92 59.71 -45.01
C GLU A 315 22.63 58.92 -44.67
N GLN A 316 21.97 58.33 -45.68
CA GLN A 316 20.82 57.45 -45.48
C GLN A 316 21.23 56.08 -44.93
N GLU A 317 22.32 55.48 -45.43
CA GLU A 317 22.77 54.16 -44.99
C GLU A 317 23.19 54.15 -43.50
N ALA A 318 23.75 55.25 -43.00
CA ALA A 318 24.13 55.39 -41.58
C ALA A 318 22.92 55.40 -40.64
N LYS A 319 21.80 56.05 -41.02
CA LYS A 319 20.56 56.09 -40.23
C LYS A 319 19.88 54.72 -40.20
N LYS A 320 19.77 54.09 -41.37
CA LYS A 320 19.16 52.77 -41.55
C LYS A 320 19.72 51.70 -40.59
N LYS A 321 21.04 51.68 -40.38
CA LYS A 321 21.70 50.71 -39.49
C LYS A 321 21.44 50.93 -38.00
N LEU A 322 21.09 52.16 -37.58
CA LEU A 322 20.68 52.43 -36.21
C LEU A 322 19.21 52.02 -35.98
N GLU A 323 18.35 52.34 -36.95
CA GLU A 323 16.92 51.95 -36.95
C GLU A 323 16.77 50.42 -36.92
N GLU A 324 17.52 49.70 -37.77
CA GLU A 324 17.61 48.23 -37.77
C GLU A 324 18.03 47.65 -36.40
N SER A 325 18.89 48.34 -35.65
CA SER A 325 19.34 47.88 -34.33
C SER A 325 18.27 48.02 -33.25
N GLU A 326 17.46 49.08 -33.28
CA GLU A 326 16.34 49.25 -32.35
C GLU A 326 15.17 48.31 -32.70
N GLU A 327 14.89 48.12 -33.98
CA GLU A 327 13.82 47.24 -34.45
C GLU A 327 14.08 45.77 -34.03
N ASN A 328 15.31 45.27 -34.19
CA ASN A 328 15.73 43.95 -33.70
C ASN A 328 15.57 43.78 -32.18
N ALA A 329 15.74 44.84 -31.39
CA ALA A 329 15.56 44.78 -29.94
C ALA A 329 14.07 44.69 -29.55
N ARG A 330 13.21 45.45 -30.23
CA ARG A 330 11.74 45.41 -30.05
C ARG A 330 11.16 44.06 -30.50
N GLN A 331 11.66 43.52 -31.62
CA GLN A 331 11.22 42.23 -32.15
C GLN A 331 11.46 41.09 -31.15
N LYS A 332 12.63 41.02 -30.51
CA LYS A 332 12.93 39.99 -29.50
C LYS A 332 12.03 40.06 -28.27
N ALA A 333 11.61 41.26 -27.86
CA ALA A 333 10.64 41.42 -26.78
C ALA A 333 9.25 40.88 -27.19
N SER A 334 8.80 41.19 -28.42
CA SER A 334 7.57 40.63 -29.00
C SER A 334 7.61 39.10 -29.06
N GLU A 335 8.72 38.51 -29.53
CA GLU A 335 8.88 37.06 -29.65
C GLU A 335 8.76 36.32 -28.30
N GLU A 336 9.19 36.92 -27.20
CA GLU A 336 9.07 36.32 -25.86
C GLU A 336 7.64 36.45 -25.28
N GLU A 337 6.98 37.58 -25.49
CA GLU A 337 5.56 37.74 -25.11
C GLU A 337 4.64 36.85 -25.96
N GLU A 338 4.93 36.73 -27.26
CA GLU A 338 4.29 35.76 -28.17
C GLU A 338 4.53 34.30 -27.77
N ARG A 339 5.64 33.96 -27.10
CA ARG A 339 5.82 32.61 -26.52
C ARG A 339 4.86 32.38 -25.37
N ARG A 340 4.81 33.28 -24.38
CA ARG A 340 3.90 33.17 -23.23
C ARG A 340 2.42 33.13 -23.67
N ASN A 341 2.07 33.91 -24.69
CA ASN A 341 0.74 33.90 -25.28
C ASN A 341 0.43 32.60 -26.06
N ARG A 342 1.43 31.98 -26.72
CA ARG A 342 1.28 30.65 -27.34
C ARG A 342 1.07 29.54 -26.29
N ASP A 343 1.81 29.57 -25.18
CA ASP A 343 1.68 28.56 -24.13
C ASP A 343 0.29 28.62 -23.47
N ASN A 344 -0.18 29.83 -23.15
CA ASN A 344 -1.54 30.05 -22.65
C ASN A 344 -2.61 29.64 -23.68
N ALA A 345 -2.42 29.97 -24.96
CA ALA A 345 -3.33 29.54 -26.03
C ALA A 345 -3.35 28.02 -26.21
N TYR A 346 -2.22 27.32 -26.00
CA TYR A 346 -2.14 25.86 -26.06
C TYR A 346 -2.91 25.21 -24.91
N PHE A 347 -2.82 25.74 -23.69
CA PHE A 347 -3.66 25.30 -22.58
C PHE A 347 -5.16 25.57 -22.82
N ALA A 348 -5.52 26.70 -23.43
CA ALA A 348 -6.90 26.96 -23.84
C ALA A 348 -7.37 25.94 -24.88
N LEU A 349 -6.58 25.71 -25.94
CA LEU A 349 -6.88 24.77 -27.02
C LEU A 349 -7.05 23.31 -26.53
N ILE A 350 -6.28 22.89 -25.52
CA ILE A 350 -6.46 21.55 -24.91
C ILE A 350 -7.79 21.46 -24.17
N ASN A 351 -8.17 22.46 -23.38
CA ASN A 351 -9.47 22.44 -22.69
C ASN A 351 -10.64 22.52 -23.69
N GLU A 352 -10.54 23.38 -24.70
CA GLU A 352 -11.49 23.48 -25.79
C GLU A 352 -11.63 22.15 -26.54
N ARG A 353 -10.52 21.47 -26.88
CA ARG A 353 -10.58 20.16 -27.55
C ARG A 353 -11.12 19.04 -26.64
N ILE A 354 -10.92 19.13 -25.33
CA ILE A 354 -11.57 18.20 -24.37
C ILE A 354 -13.08 18.42 -24.38
N ASP A 355 -13.54 19.67 -24.26
CA ASP A 355 -14.98 19.98 -24.27
C ASP A 355 -15.63 19.69 -25.64
N GLU A 356 -14.92 19.89 -26.76
CA GLU A 356 -15.32 19.41 -28.09
C GLU A 356 -15.49 17.88 -28.12
N LEU A 357 -14.50 17.10 -27.64
CA LEU A 357 -14.57 15.63 -27.63
C LEU A 357 -15.70 15.09 -26.73
N LEU A 358 -15.97 15.78 -25.61
CA LEU A 358 -17.12 15.47 -24.75
C LEU A 358 -18.45 15.75 -25.47
N LEU A 359 -18.54 16.84 -26.24
CA LEU A 359 -19.71 17.21 -27.03
C LEU A 359 -19.92 16.30 -28.26
N GLU A 360 -18.86 16.02 -29.02
CA GLU A 360 -18.85 15.04 -30.13
C GLU A 360 -19.37 13.68 -29.64
N ARG A 361 -18.89 13.20 -28.48
CA ARG A 361 -19.35 11.94 -27.89
C ARG A 361 -20.83 11.98 -27.50
N GLU A 362 -21.33 13.08 -26.95
CA GLU A 362 -22.76 13.16 -26.58
C GLU A 362 -23.67 13.22 -27.82
N GLN A 363 -23.23 13.91 -28.89
CA GLN A 363 -23.90 13.86 -30.19
C GLN A 363 -23.91 12.44 -30.78
N LEU A 364 -22.80 11.71 -30.70
CA LEU A 364 -22.71 10.31 -31.14
C LEU A 364 -23.60 9.37 -30.31
N LYS A 365 -23.73 9.58 -28.99
CA LYS A 365 -24.72 8.85 -28.16
C LYS A 365 -26.15 9.12 -28.65
N GLN A 366 -26.49 10.37 -28.92
CA GLN A 366 -27.83 10.76 -29.38
C GLN A 366 -28.14 10.13 -30.75
N GLN A 367 -27.22 10.23 -31.71
CA GLN A 367 -27.33 9.56 -33.01
C GLN A 367 -27.48 8.04 -32.88
N LEU A 368 -26.76 7.40 -31.93
CA LEU A 368 -26.89 5.97 -31.67
C LEU A 368 -28.27 5.62 -31.06
N ALA A 369 -28.78 6.45 -30.15
CA ALA A 369 -30.12 6.27 -29.57
C ALA A 369 -31.22 6.42 -30.63
N ASP A 370 -31.12 7.42 -31.51
CA ASP A 370 -32.06 7.66 -32.60
C ASP A 370 -31.97 6.53 -33.67
N ALA A 371 -30.77 6.03 -33.96
CA ALA A 371 -30.55 4.86 -34.82
C ALA A 371 -31.15 3.57 -34.23
N LEU A 372 -31.07 3.37 -32.90
CA LEU A 372 -31.72 2.25 -32.23
C LEU A 372 -33.25 2.40 -32.22
N ALA A 373 -33.77 3.59 -31.95
CA ALA A 373 -35.20 3.87 -31.98
C ALA A 373 -35.81 3.63 -33.36
N SER A 374 -35.15 4.09 -34.43
CA SER A 374 -35.58 3.83 -35.82
C SER A 374 -35.51 2.36 -36.21
N ARG A 375 -34.50 1.60 -35.75
CA ARG A 375 -34.44 0.13 -35.94
C ARG A 375 -35.57 -0.59 -35.20
N CYS A 376 -35.93 -0.17 -33.98
CA CYS A 376 -37.08 -0.74 -33.27
C CYS A 376 -38.41 -0.41 -33.96
N ALA A 377 -38.60 0.83 -34.43
CA ALA A 377 -39.76 1.21 -35.22
C ALA A 377 -39.88 0.40 -36.54
N SER A 378 -38.75 0.10 -37.19
CA SER A 378 -38.69 -0.76 -38.37
C SER A 378 -38.94 -2.25 -38.09
N ALA A 379 -38.66 -2.74 -36.88
CA ALA A 379 -38.72 -4.16 -36.55
C ALA A 379 -40.10 -4.62 -36.05
N CYS A 380 -40.91 -3.73 -35.46
CA CYS A 380 -42.23 -4.06 -34.91
C CYS A 380 -43.37 -4.09 -35.96
N GLY A 381 -43.06 -4.52 -37.18
CA GLY A 381 -44.01 -4.66 -38.29
C GLY A 381 -44.86 -5.93 -38.22
N SER A 382 -45.91 -5.93 -37.40
CA SER A 382 -47.05 -6.88 -37.43
C SER A 382 -46.76 -8.38 -37.26
N GLY A 383 -46.96 -8.93 -36.05
CA GLY A 383 -46.85 -10.37 -35.83
C GLY A 383 -47.46 -10.92 -34.52
N GLY A 384 -48.73 -11.36 -34.58
CA GLY A 384 -49.30 -12.41 -33.71
C GLY A 384 -49.39 -12.14 -32.19
N GLY A 385 -50.60 -11.91 -31.68
CA GLY A 385 -50.82 -11.65 -30.25
C GLY A 385 -50.53 -12.83 -29.32
N GLY A 386 -49.76 -12.58 -28.26
CA GLY A 386 -49.64 -13.44 -27.07
C GLY A 386 -50.10 -12.69 -25.82
N ARG A 387 -51.08 -13.23 -25.09
CA ARG A 387 -51.75 -12.58 -23.94
C ARG A 387 -51.22 -13.14 -22.61
N PRO A 388 -50.28 -12.48 -21.90
CA PRO A 388 -49.94 -12.87 -20.54
C PRO A 388 -51.04 -12.38 -19.61
N ALA A 389 -51.97 -13.28 -19.28
CA ALA A 389 -53.08 -12.96 -18.40
C ALA A 389 -52.62 -12.92 -16.93
N SER A 390 -52.94 -11.81 -16.27
CA SER A 390 -53.26 -11.73 -14.84
C SER A 390 -52.19 -12.06 -13.79
N THR A 391 -52.21 -11.27 -12.71
CA THR A 391 -51.98 -11.71 -11.32
C THR A 391 -50.60 -12.27 -10.90
N SER A 392 -50.00 -11.88 -9.77
CA SER A 392 -50.54 -11.04 -8.69
C SER A 392 -49.49 -10.58 -7.68
N ARG A 393 -49.86 -9.53 -6.92
CA ARG A 393 -49.63 -9.39 -5.48
C ARG A 393 -48.17 -9.54 -5.03
N ALA A 394 -47.47 -8.41 -5.06
CA ALA A 394 -46.32 -8.17 -4.19
C ALA A 394 -46.74 -8.44 -2.72
N ARG A 395 -46.38 -9.61 -2.18
CA ARG A 395 -46.47 -9.87 -0.74
C ARG A 395 -45.39 -9.03 -0.08
N ARG A 396 -45.79 -7.91 0.52
CA ARG A 396 -44.98 -7.28 1.58
C ARG A 396 -44.73 -8.37 2.63
N PHE A 397 -43.47 -8.71 2.88
CA PHE A 397 -43.13 -9.51 4.05
C PHE A 397 -43.39 -8.64 5.27
N SER A 398 -44.47 -8.94 5.99
CA SER A 398 -44.72 -8.41 7.32
C SER A 398 -43.61 -8.90 8.24
N ALA A 399 -42.90 -7.97 8.88
CA ALA A 399 -41.85 -8.31 9.84
C ALA A 399 -42.48 -9.02 11.04
N ASP A 400 -41.96 -10.21 11.37
CA ASP A 400 -42.39 -11.02 12.51
C ASP A 400 -41.16 -11.23 13.43
N PRO A 401 -41.10 -10.59 14.61
CA PRO A 401 -39.87 -10.44 15.37
C PRO A 401 -39.58 -11.68 16.25
N GLY A 402 -39.23 -12.80 15.62
CA GLY A 402 -38.90 -14.07 16.29
C GLY A 402 -37.55 -14.71 15.93
N ALA A 403 -36.80 -14.17 14.96
CA ALA A 403 -35.65 -14.86 14.35
C ALA A 403 -34.29 -14.56 15.02
N LEU A 404 -34.14 -14.83 16.32
CA LEU A 404 -32.89 -14.61 17.06
C LEU A 404 -32.03 -15.87 17.30
N GLU A 405 -32.42 -17.03 16.77
CA GLU A 405 -31.60 -18.27 16.82
C GLU A 405 -30.94 -18.66 15.48
N ASN A 406 -31.27 -17.99 14.36
CA ASN A 406 -30.79 -18.39 13.03
C ASN A 406 -29.35 -17.93 12.69
N ASP A 407 -28.75 -17.01 13.45
CA ASP A 407 -27.35 -16.56 13.22
C ASP A 407 -26.33 -17.71 13.33
N ARG A 408 -26.70 -18.83 13.96
CA ARG A 408 -25.87 -20.05 14.00
C ARG A 408 -25.78 -20.83 12.68
N ARG A 409 -26.53 -20.47 11.63
CA ARG A 409 -26.52 -21.17 10.33
C ARG A 409 -25.73 -20.48 9.21
N LEU A 410 -24.99 -19.41 9.52
CA LEU A 410 -24.32 -18.57 8.50
C LEU A 410 -23.02 -19.17 7.91
N VAL A 411 -22.58 -20.36 8.33
CA VAL A 411 -21.29 -20.97 7.90
C VAL A 411 -21.39 -22.49 7.60
N GLU A 412 -22.53 -22.95 7.10
CA GLU A 412 -22.67 -24.26 6.43
C GLU A 412 -23.17 -24.06 5.00
N GLY A 413 -22.37 -23.37 4.19
CA GLY A 413 -22.62 -23.24 2.76
C GLY A 413 -22.13 -24.47 2.01
N ASP A 414 -23.03 -25.21 1.36
CA ASP A 414 -22.68 -26.31 0.46
C ASP A 414 -21.68 -25.84 -0.60
N ALA A 415 -20.41 -26.23 -0.44
CA ALA A 415 -19.33 -25.90 -1.35
C ALA A 415 -19.65 -26.48 -2.73
N THR A 416 -20.11 -25.62 -3.63
CA THR A 416 -20.53 -25.97 -4.99
C THR A 416 -19.30 -26.09 -5.89
N TYR A 417 -18.45 -27.06 -5.54
CA TYR A 417 -17.23 -27.41 -6.24
C TYR A 417 -17.49 -27.54 -7.75
N SER A 418 -16.65 -26.88 -8.56
CA SER A 418 -16.69 -27.02 -10.02
C SER A 418 -16.71 -28.50 -10.41
N ARG A 419 -17.46 -28.85 -11.46
CA ARG A 419 -17.63 -30.24 -11.92
C ARG A 419 -16.31 -30.96 -12.20
N LEU A 420 -15.24 -30.20 -12.48
CA LEU A 420 -13.87 -30.68 -12.60
C LEU A 420 -13.24 -31.06 -11.24
N ILE A 421 -13.36 -30.19 -10.23
CA ILE A 421 -12.88 -30.45 -8.86
C ILE A 421 -13.66 -31.62 -8.25
N ALA A 422 -14.98 -31.66 -8.45
CA ALA A 422 -15.83 -32.78 -8.06
C ALA A 422 -15.61 -34.06 -8.89
N ALA A 423 -14.74 -34.04 -9.92
CA ALA A 423 -14.22 -35.25 -10.57
C ALA A 423 -12.88 -35.65 -9.95
N TRP A 424 -11.93 -34.71 -9.85
CA TRP A 424 -10.61 -34.93 -9.24
C TRP A 424 -10.70 -35.44 -7.80
N LEU A 425 -11.56 -34.87 -6.95
CA LEU A 425 -11.80 -35.38 -5.59
C LEU A 425 -12.22 -36.86 -5.56
N ARG A 426 -13.00 -37.33 -6.55
CA ARG A 426 -13.38 -38.75 -6.66
C ARG A 426 -12.28 -39.63 -7.22
N GLU A 427 -11.33 -39.06 -7.96
CA GLU A 427 -10.16 -39.76 -8.50
C GLU A 427 -9.11 -39.99 -7.40
N GLU A 428 -8.83 -38.96 -6.59
CA GLU A 428 -7.99 -39.02 -5.37
C GLU A 428 -8.69 -39.71 -4.17
N GLN A 429 -9.94 -40.14 -4.34
CA GLN A 429 -10.79 -40.74 -3.29
C GLN A 429 -11.06 -39.86 -2.05
N MET A 430 -10.80 -38.54 -2.14
CA MET A 430 -11.05 -37.59 -1.06
C MET A 430 -12.48 -37.06 -1.05
N THR A 431 -13.08 -36.95 0.13
CA THR A 431 -14.33 -36.21 0.32
C THR A 431 -14.06 -34.71 0.50
N GLY A 432 -15.05 -33.86 0.19
CA GLY A 432 -14.97 -32.43 0.52
C GLY A 432 -14.73 -32.19 2.01
N ALA A 433 -15.29 -33.03 2.88
CA ALA A 433 -15.09 -32.99 4.33
C ALA A 433 -13.66 -33.35 4.78
N GLU A 434 -12.83 -33.94 3.92
CA GLU A 434 -11.40 -34.16 4.16
C GLU A 434 -10.56 -33.00 3.63
N LEU A 435 -10.96 -32.39 2.50
CA LEU A 435 -10.35 -31.14 2.03
C LEU A 435 -10.56 -30.00 3.05
N ASP A 436 -11.77 -29.87 3.60
CA ASP A 436 -12.14 -28.96 4.69
C ASP A 436 -11.35 -29.18 6.01
N ARG A 437 -10.72 -30.35 6.19
CA ARG A 437 -9.82 -30.63 7.33
C ARG A 437 -8.37 -30.25 7.04
N LEU A 438 -8.01 -30.11 5.76
CA LEU A 438 -6.67 -29.74 5.32
C LEU A 438 -6.54 -28.23 5.11
N ASP A 439 -7.63 -27.52 4.79
CA ASP A 439 -7.61 -26.05 4.67
C ASP A 439 -7.66 -25.35 6.04
N VAL A 440 -6.51 -25.34 6.70
CA VAL A 440 -6.27 -24.67 7.97
C VAL A 440 -5.37 -23.45 7.79
N LEU A 441 -5.81 -22.33 8.34
CA LEU A 441 -5.03 -21.10 8.41
C LEU A 441 -4.00 -21.22 9.53
N ILE A 442 -2.72 -21.03 9.19
CA ILE A 442 -1.63 -20.98 10.17
C ILE A 442 -1.65 -19.59 10.83
N PRO A 443 -1.92 -19.48 12.14
CA PRO A 443 -1.93 -18.18 12.80
C PRO A 443 -0.51 -17.66 13.08
N PRO A 444 -0.34 -16.36 13.39
CA PRO A 444 0.97 -15.79 13.74
C PRO A 444 1.51 -16.21 15.12
N GLY A 445 0.84 -17.10 15.85
CA GLY A 445 1.21 -17.49 17.20
C GLY A 445 0.97 -16.39 18.23
N ALA A 446 1.71 -16.48 19.35
CA ALA A 446 1.63 -15.57 20.48
C ALA A 446 2.81 -14.56 20.55
N SER A 447 3.46 -14.25 19.42
CA SER A 447 4.55 -13.29 19.37
C SER A 447 4.03 -11.85 19.53
N GLU A 448 4.49 -11.14 20.56
CA GLU A 448 4.12 -9.74 20.80
C GLU A 448 4.67 -8.79 19.72
N ASP A 449 5.76 -9.17 19.04
CA ASP A 449 6.33 -8.44 17.89
C ASP A 449 5.44 -8.51 16.64
N HIS A 450 4.56 -9.51 16.53
CA HIS A 450 3.68 -9.64 15.37
C HIS A 450 2.43 -8.76 15.52
N PRO A 451 2.09 -7.92 14.52
CA PRO A 451 0.92 -7.02 14.56
C PRO A 451 -0.40 -7.68 14.97
N PHE A 452 -0.57 -8.97 14.63
CA PHE A 452 -1.74 -9.80 14.95
C PHE A 452 -1.48 -10.89 16.01
N GLY A 453 -0.30 -10.96 16.62
CA GLY A 453 0.01 -11.95 17.67
C GLY A 453 -0.80 -11.75 18.96
N PHE A 454 -1.40 -10.57 19.15
CA PHE A 454 -2.38 -10.32 20.23
C PHE A 454 -3.64 -11.20 20.14
N LEU A 455 -3.92 -11.81 18.97
CA LEU A 455 -4.96 -12.82 18.83
C LEU A 455 -4.66 -14.08 19.65
N LYS A 456 -3.38 -14.39 19.90
CA LYS A 456 -2.90 -15.56 20.68
C LYS A 456 -3.34 -16.94 20.15
N ALA A 457 -3.79 -17.02 18.90
CA ALA A 457 -4.02 -18.28 18.22
C ALA A 457 -2.66 -18.97 17.99
N THR A 458 -2.42 -20.11 18.64
CA THR A 458 -1.17 -20.90 18.52
C THR A 458 -1.35 -22.25 17.82
N LEU A 459 -2.59 -22.62 17.51
CA LEU A 459 -2.95 -23.84 16.78
C LEU A 459 -3.51 -23.46 15.40
N PRO A 460 -3.28 -24.25 14.33
CA PRO A 460 -3.93 -24.02 13.05
C PRO A 460 -5.46 -23.96 13.22
N VAL A 461 -6.09 -22.94 12.64
CA VAL A 461 -7.54 -22.71 12.75
C VAL A 461 -8.22 -23.06 11.42
N ARG A 462 -9.48 -23.51 11.45
CA ARG A 462 -10.21 -23.82 10.21
C ARG A 462 -10.37 -22.56 9.35
N ASN A 463 -10.17 -22.68 8.04
CA ASN A 463 -10.62 -21.65 7.10
C ASN A 463 -12.16 -21.66 7.05
N ARG A 464 -12.78 -20.51 7.34
CA ARG A 464 -14.23 -20.31 7.29
C ARG A 464 -14.73 -19.81 5.93
N TYR A 465 -13.83 -19.60 4.96
CA TYR A 465 -14.14 -19.06 3.63
C TYR A 465 -14.98 -17.77 3.67
N LEU A 466 -14.71 -16.91 4.67
CA LEU A 466 -15.42 -15.64 4.82
C LEU A 466 -15.27 -14.80 3.55
N LYS A 467 -16.36 -14.29 3.00
CA LYS A 467 -16.28 -13.42 1.83
C LYS A 467 -15.74 -12.06 2.24
N ARG A 468 -15.17 -11.35 1.27
CA ARG A 468 -14.78 -9.94 1.42
C ARG A 468 -15.96 -9.09 1.93
N GLU A 469 -17.15 -9.22 1.35
CA GLU A 469 -18.34 -8.46 1.75
C GLU A 469 -18.76 -8.74 3.21
N ASP A 470 -18.88 -10.01 3.60
CA ASP A 470 -19.21 -10.41 4.98
C ASP A 470 -18.17 -9.85 5.97
N THR A 471 -16.89 -9.87 5.57
CA THR A 471 -15.77 -9.34 6.36
C THR A 471 -15.83 -7.82 6.48
N ILE A 472 -16.16 -7.10 5.40
CA ILE A 472 -16.32 -5.64 5.42
C ILE A 472 -17.51 -5.22 6.29
N ASP A 473 -18.65 -5.92 6.24
CA ASP A 473 -19.78 -5.60 7.11
C ASP A 473 -19.49 -5.94 8.59
N MET A 474 -18.72 -7.00 8.87
CA MET A 474 -18.17 -7.27 10.21
C MET A 474 -17.22 -6.17 10.71
N LEU A 475 -16.31 -5.69 9.85
CA LEU A 475 -15.41 -4.58 10.19
C LEU A 475 -16.19 -3.27 10.43
N ASN A 476 -17.15 -2.92 9.57
CA ASN A 476 -18.00 -1.75 9.76
C ASN A 476 -18.82 -1.83 11.06
N SER A 477 -19.33 -3.01 11.41
CA SER A 477 -20.00 -3.28 12.69
C SER A 477 -19.05 -3.04 13.87
N TRP A 478 -17.85 -3.63 13.86
CA TRP A 478 -16.85 -3.44 14.90
C TRP A 478 -16.41 -1.96 15.05
N TRP A 479 -16.16 -1.25 13.93
CA TRP A 479 -15.84 0.17 13.95
C TRP A 479 -16.99 1.02 14.52
N GLY A 480 -18.24 0.63 14.27
CA GLY A 480 -19.43 1.21 14.90
C GLY A 480 -19.45 1.05 16.42
N PHE A 481 -19.03 -0.11 16.94
CA PHE A 481 -18.83 -0.30 18.38
C PHE A 481 -17.65 0.50 18.92
N ARG A 482 -16.47 0.44 18.27
CA ARG A 482 -15.23 1.11 18.71
C ARG A 482 -15.38 2.62 18.88
N ARG A 483 -16.19 3.26 18.03
CA ARG A 483 -16.49 4.70 18.07
C ARG A 483 -17.01 5.21 19.43
N ASN A 484 -17.54 4.32 20.28
CA ASN A 484 -18.09 4.66 21.59
C ASN A 484 -17.18 4.24 22.77
N SER A 485 -15.98 3.70 22.52
CA SER A 485 -15.20 2.95 23.52
C SER A 485 -13.68 3.04 23.34
N PHE A 486 -13.13 4.25 23.43
CA PHE A 486 -11.68 4.52 23.31
C PHE A 486 -10.86 4.17 24.56
N ASP A 487 -11.50 3.90 25.71
CA ASP A 487 -10.86 3.65 27.03
C ASP A 487 -9.91 2.44 27.11
N SER A 488 -9.81 1.66 26.02
CA SER A 488 -8.98 0.46 25.91
C SER A 488 -8.17 0.48 24.62
N SER A 489 -7.05 -0.26 24.57
CA SER A 489 -6.28 -0.40 23.34
C SER A 489 -7.08 -1.12 22.26
N ILE A 490 -6.90 -0.73 21.00
CA ILE A 490 -7.64 -1.30 19.85
C ILE A 490 -7.53 -2.83 19.77
N LYS A 491 -6.35 -3.37 20.09
CA LYS A 491 -6.05 -4.81 20.18
C LYS A 491 -6.89 -5.52 21.26
N HIS A 492 -7.06 -4.90 22.43
CA HIS A 492 -7.95 -5.44 23.47
C HIS A 492 -9.43 -5.30 23.09
N HIS A 493 -9.84 -4.14 22.57
CA HIS A 493 -11.23 -3.89 22.17
C HIS A 493 -11.70 -4.86 21.07
N PHE A 494 -10.85 -5.16 20.08
CA PHE A 494 -11.15 -6.14 19.03
C PHE A 494 -11.30 -7.55 19.59
N MET A 495 -10.41 -8.01 20.49
CA MET A 495 -10.57 -9.31 21.14
C MET A 495 -11.85 -9.40 21.97
N CYS A 496 -12.19 -8.37 22.74
CA CYS A 496 -13.44 -8.34 23.51
C CYS A 496 -14.70 -8.27 22.62
N TRP A 497 -14.60 -7.69 21.42
CA TRP A 497 -15.67 -7.75 20.43
C TRP A 497 -15.78 -9.15 19.81
N LEU A 498 -14.68 -9.74 19.34
CA LEU A 498 -14.63 -11.11 18.80
C LEU A 498 -15.19 -12.16 19.80
N GLN A 499 -14.85 -12.02 21.08
CA GLN A 499 -15.36 -12.88 22.16
C GLN A 499 -16.87 -12.72 22.39
N LYS A 500 -17.42 -11.50 22.25
CA LYS A 500 -18.87 -11.27 22.31
C LYS A 500 -19.59 -11.84 21.09
N THR A 501 -19.03 -11.64 19.89
CA THR A 501 -19.60 -12.11 18.61
C THR A 501 -19.60 -13.64 18.50
N THR A 502 -18.63 -14.34 19.10
CA THR A 502 -18.48 -15.81 18.97
C THR A 502 -18.81 -16.60 20.25
N GLY A 503 -19.03 -15.92 21.37
CA GLY A 503 -19.36 -16.52 22.66
C GLY A 503 -18.24 -17.35 23.31
N SER A 504 -17.02 -17.37 22.75
CA SER A 504 -15.89 -18.16 23.27
C SER A 504 -14.54 -17.57 22.88
N GLU A 505 -13.49 -17.85 23.66
CA GLU A 505 -12.12 -17.40 23.30
C GLU A 505 -11.59 -18.12 22.06
N SER A 506 -11.79 -19.44 21.94
CA SER A 506 -11.37 -20.21 20.76
C SER A 506 -12.08 -19.74 19.48
N GLY A 507 -13.39 -19.47 19.55
CA GLY A 507 -14.13 -18.92 18.41
C GLY A 507 -13.67 -17.50 18.04
N ALA A 508 -13.29 -16.69 19.02
CA ALA A 508 -12.74 -15.35 18.79
C ALA A 508 -11.37 -15.41 18.10
N GLN A 509 -10.51 -16.34 18.50
CA GLN A 509 -9.23 -16.61 17.85
C GLN A 509 -9.40 -17.03 16.40
N GLU A 510 -10.26 -18.02 16.15
CA GLU A 510 -10.58 -18.52 14.80
C GLU A 510 -11.16 -17.41 13.91
N LEU A 511 -12.16 -16.66 14.38
CA LEU A 511 -12.77 -15.56 13.63
C LEU A 511 -11.77 -14.41 13.37
N GLY A 512 -10.95 -14.05 14.36
CA GLY A 512 -9.94 -13.00 14.23
C GLY A 512 -8.89 -13.32 13.17
N VAL A 513 -8.37 -14.56 13.15
CA VAL A 513 -7.41 -15.02 12.14
C VAL A 513 -8.05 -15.08 10.75
N ASN A 514 -9.30 -15.53 10.64
CA ASN A 514 -10.03 -15.54 9.36
C ASN A 514 -10.25 -14.12 8.81
N ILE A 515 -10.62 -13.14 9.65
CA ILE A 515 -10.76 -11.74 9.25
C ILE A 515 -9.41 -11.16 8.77
N VAL A 516 -8.32 -11.43 9.48
CA VAL A 516 -6.96 -11.01 9.06
C VAL A 516 -6.61 -11.62 7.71
N HIS A 517 -6.80 -12.93 7.54
CA HIS A 517 -6.51 -13.64 6.30
C HIS A 517 -7.26 -13.07 5.08
N VAL A 518 -8.56 -12.78 5.22
CA VAL A 518 -9.34 -12.14 4.14
C VAL A 518 -8.82 -10.74 3.84
N CYS A 519 -8.48 -9.95 4.87
CA CYS A 519 -7.92 -8.61 4.65
C CYS A 519 -6.56 -8.65 3.94
N GLU A 520 -5.71 -9.63 4.26
CA GLU A 520 -4.39 -9.82 3.62
C GLU A 520 -4.49 -10.34 2.17
N HIS A 521 -5.59 -11.00 1.79
CA HIS A 521 -5.90 -11.29 0.39
C HIS A 521 -6.57 -10.12 -0.35
N ASN A 522 -7.15 -9.15 0.38
CA ASN A 522 -7.89 -8.01 -0.17
C ASN A 522 -7.22 -6.66 0.12
N ILE A 523 -5.88 -6.58 0.07
CA ILE A 523 -5.08 -5.37 0.36
C ILE A 523 -5.37 -4.13 -0.51
N TYR A 524 -6.13 -4.31 -1.59
CA TYR A 524 -6.61 -3.26 -2.50
C TYR A 524 -8.01 -2.75 -2.14
N ASP A 525 -8.73 -3.45 -1.26
CA ASP A 525 -9.96 -2.93 -0.66
C ASP A 525 -9.60 -1.92 0.45
N PRO A 526 -10.20 -0.72 0.48
CA PRO A 526 -9.81 0.30 1.43
C PRO A 526 -10.14 -0.09 2.88
N ASP A 527 -11.27 -0.75 3.14
CA ASP A 527 -11.67 -1.11 4.52
C ASP A 527 -10.75 -2.21 5.08
N CYS A 528 -10.40 -3.21 4.24
CA CYS A 528 -9.38 -4.20 4.56
C CYS A 528 -7.99 -3.56 4.75
N ARG A 529 -7.57 -2.66 3.86
CA ARG A 529 -6.28 -1.97 3.95
C ARG A 529 -6.18 -1.11 5.20
N ALA A 530 -7.23 -0.35 5.54
CA ALA A 530 -7.27 0.47 6.75
C ALA A 530 -7.13 -0.39 8.00
N PHE A 531 -7.89 -1.49 8.12
CA PHE A 531 -7.75 -2.46 9.20
C PHE A 531 -6.30 -2.95 9.35
N LEU A 532 -5.66 -3.40 8.26
CA LEU A 532 -4.28 -3.87 8.30
C LEU A 532 -3.29 -2.77 8.71
N LEU A 533 -3.40 -1.56 8.14
CA LEU A 533 -2.49 -0.46 8.43
C LEU A 533 -2.61 0.03 9.89
N ILE A 534 -3.81 0.00 10.47
CA ILE A 534 -4.04 0.44 11.86
C ILE A 534 -3.48 -0.60 12.84
N PHE A 535 -3.74 -1.89 12.64
CA PHE A 535 -3.17 -2.94 13.50
C PHE A 535 -1.65 -3.12 13.36
N ARG A 536 -1.09 -2.74 12.20
CA ARG A 536 0.36 -2.62 11.94
C ARG A 536 0.94 -1.27 12.40
N GLU A 537 0.14 -0.43 13.06
CA GLU A 537 0.55 0.86 13.65
C GLU A 537 1.21 1.81 12.62
N CYS A 538 0.74 1.74 11.37
CA CYS A 538 1.18 2.56 10.24
C CYS A 538 0.35 3.85 10.07
N VAL A 539 -0.95 3.80 10.38
CA VAL A 539 -1.89 4.92 10.39
C VAL A 539 -2.78 4.82 11.65
N PRO A 540 -3.30 5.94 12.20
CA PRO A 540 -4.13 5.91 13.41
C PRO A 540 -5.56 5.47 13.13
N GLU A 541 -6.25 4.93 14.14
CA GLU A 541 -7.64 4.46 14.00
C GLU A 541 -8.64 5.57 13.63
N ASP A 542 -8.32 6.82 13.98
CA ASP A 542 -9.08 8.01 13.60
C ASP A 542 -9.25 8.19 12.09
N VAL A 543 -8.44 7.56 11.22
CA VAL A 543 -8.66 7.63 9.76
C VAL A 543 -10.03 7.08 9.36
N VAL A 544 -10.48 6.00 10.02
CA VAL A 544 -11.79 5.37 9.78
C VAL A 544 -12.92 6.22 10.37
N HIS A 545 -12.74 6.76 11.58
CA HIS A 545 -13.75 7.63 12.19
C HIS A 545 -13.89 8.97 11.43
N ALA A 546 -12.79 9.51 10.91
CA ALA A 546 -12.78 10.68 10.04
C ALA A 546 -13.45 10.40 8.69
N TRP A 547 -13.14 9.30 8.00
CA TRP A 547 -13.76 9.03 6.69
C TRP A 547 -15.26 8.80 6.79
N THR A 548 -15.75 8.20 7.88
CA THR A 548 -17.19 7.92 8.05
C THR A 548 -17.94 9.21 8.34
N LYS A 549 -17.33 10.11 9.12
CA LYS A 549 -17.87 11.44 9.38
C LYS A 549 -17.90 12.31 8.12
N ASP A 550 -16.81 12.34 7.34
CA ASP A 550 -16.73 13.16 6.13
C ASP A 550 -17.62 12.62 5.00
N ILE A 551 -17.72 11.30 4.81
CA ILE A 551 -18.64 10.69 3.84
C ILE A 551 -20.10 10.97 4.21
N ALA A 552 -20.50 10.74 5.46
CA ALA A 552 -21.89 10.98 5.89
C ALA A 552 -22.25 12.48 5.85
N TYR A 553 -21.30 13.38 6.13
CA TYR A 553 -21.51 14.81 5.96
C TYR A 553 -21.61 15.22 4.49
N PHE A 554 -20.80 14.62 3.61
CA PHE A 554 -20.88 14.87 2.16
C PHE A 554 -22.17 14.29 1.54
N GLU A 555 -22.68 13.17 2.06
CA GLU A 555 -23.99 12.61 1.71
C GLU A 555 -25.12 13.60 2.04
N GLU A 556 -25.11 14.18 3.25
CA GLU A 556 -26.12 15.15 3.65
C GLU A 556 -26.02 16.46 2.84
N LEU A 557 -24.80 16.95 2.58
CA LEU A 557 -24.57 18.07 1.65
C LEU A 557 -25.06 17.77 0.21
N CYS A 558 -25.09 16.51 -0.22
CA CYS A 558 -25.70 16.13 -1.50
C CYS A 558 -27.23 16.15 -1.40
N ARG A 559 -27.80 15.64 -0.30
CA ARG A 559 -29.26 15.62 -0.04
C ARG A 559 -29.87 17.01 0.06
N GLU A 560 -29.21 17.96 0.71
CA GLU A 560 -29.58 19.39 0.75
C GLU A 560 -29.70 20.03 -0.64
N SER A 561 -29.11 19.43 -1.68
CA SER A 561 -29.13 19.93 -3.05
C SER A 561 -29.74 18.94 -4.06
N MET A 562 -30.45 17.93 -3.57
CA MET A 562 -31.25 17.02 -4.40
C MET A 562 -32.45 17.75 -4.98
N SER A 563 -32.69 17.52 -6.28
CA SER A 563 -34.00 17.74 -6.88
C SER A 563 -35.06 16.81 -6.26
N ALA A 564 -36.35 17.13 -6.43
CA ALA A 564 -37.47 16.32 -5.93
C ALA A 564 -37.44 14.83 -6.35
N HIS A 565 -36.69 14.50 -7.41
CA HIS A 565 -36.53 13.13 -7.92
C HIS A 565 -35.31 12.38 -7.34
N ARG A 566 -34.60 12.94 -6.34
CA ARG A 566 -33.35 12.42 -5.75
C ARG A 566 -32.10 12.45 -6.63
N PHE A 567 -32.11 13.31 -7.66
CA PHE A 567 -30.93 13.55 -8.51
C PHE A 567 -30.27 14.90 -8.19
N VAL A 568 -28.94 14.95 -8.27
CA VAL A 568 -28.10 16.16 -8.18
C VAL A 568 -27.36 16.35 -9.50
N ARG A 569 -27.09 17.59 -9.92
CA ARG A 569 -26.28 17.87 -11.11
C ARG A 569 -24.80 17.63 -10.83
N CYS A 570 -24.09 16.92 -11.71
CA CYS A 570 -22.71 16.50 -11.47
C CYS A 570 -21.73 17.66 -11.27
N SER A 571 -21.96 18.84 -11.88
CA SER A 571 -21.17 20.05 -11.57
C SER A 571 -21.31 20.46 -10.10
N VAL A 572 -22.55 20.66 -9.63
CA VAL A 572 -22.84 21.03 -8.23
C VAL A 572 -22.29 20.02 -7.23
N LEU A 573 -22.32 18.73 -7.57
CA LEU A 573 -21.74 17.68 -6.72
C LEU A 573 -20.20 17.73 -6.73
N TYR A 574 -19.57 17.94 -7.89
CA TYR A 574 -18.12 18.11 -8.01
C TYR A 574 -17.62 19.38 -7.30
N ASP A 575 -18.35 20.49 -7.40
CA ASP A 575 -18.02 21.76 -6.72
C ASP A 575 -18.08 21.58 -5.20
N LYS A 576 -19.13 20.93 -4.67
CA LYS A 576 -19.21 20.54 -3.25
C LYS A 576 -18.05 19.63 -2.85
N LEU A 577 -17.69 18.66 -3.69
CA LEU A 577 -16.61 17.72 -3.42
C LEU A 577 -15.26 18.44 -3.35
N ARG A 578 -14.95 19.32 -4.31
CA ARG A 578 -13.71 20.11 -4.32
C ARG A 578 -13.64 21.10 -3.16
N ASN A 579 -14.76 21.73 -2.80
CA ASN A 579 -14.84 22.67 -1.67
C ASN A 579 -14.70 21.98 -0.30
N LYS A 580 -15.14 20.72 -0.16
CA LYS A 580 -15.07 19.95 1.09
C LYS A 580 -13.77 19.14 1.21
N LEU A 581 -13.22 18.65 0.11
CA LEU A 581 -12.02 17.80 0.04
C LEU A 581 -10.90 18.53 -0.72
N GLN A 582 -10.50 19.68 -0.19
CA GLN A 582 -9.52 20.59 -0.81
C GLN A 582 -8.11 19.98 -0.82
N GLU A 583 -7.81 19.08 0.12
CA GLU A 583 -6.55 18.36 0.23
C GLU A 583 -6.29 17.40 -0.92
N LYS A 584 -7.32 17.06 -1.71
CA LYS A 584 -7.22 16.05 -2.76
C LYS A 584 -6.31 16.47 -3.90
N THR A 585 -5.51 15.50 -4.35
CA THR A 585 -4.63 15.66 -5.51
C THR A 585 -5.46 15.92 -6.78
N TYR A 586 -4.86 16.60 -7.77
CA TYR A 586 -5.53 16.87 -9.04
C TYR A 586 -6.00 15.58 -9.73
N LEU A 587 -5.15 14.53 -9.72
CA LEU A 587 -5.44 13.22 -10.31
C LEU A 587 -6.62 12.54 -9.59
N ASN A 588 -6.67 12.58 -8.26
CA ASN A 588 -7.76 12.01 -7.47
C ASN A 588 -9.09 12.75 -7.71
N MET A 589 -9.05 14.08 -7.86
CA MET A 589 -10.22 14.87 -8.27
C MET A 589 -10.66 14.54 -9.71
N LEU A 590 -9.73 14.29 -10.63
CA LEU A 590 -10.01 13.93 -12.02
C LEU A 590 -10.65 12.54 -12.14
N GLU A 591 -10.14 11.53 -11.41
CA GLU A 591 -10.76 10.19 -11.32
C GLU A 591 -12.22 10.29 -10.86
N LEU A 592 -12.50 11.11 -9.83
CA LEU A 592 -13.85 11.35 -9.35
C LEU A 592 -14.72 12.10 -10.37
N ARG A 593 -14.19 13.12 -11.07
CA ARG A 593 -14.92 13.84 -12.13
C ARG A 593 -15.31 12.90 -13.28
N LEU A 594 -14.38 12.07 -13.73
CA LEU A 594 -14.59 11.08 -14.78
C LEU A 594 -15.61 10.01 -14.35
N TYR A 595 -15.53 9.51 -13.11
CA TYR A 595 -16.51 8.57 -12.56
C TYR A 595 -17.93 9.18 -12.52
N LEU A 596 -18.06 10.41 -11.99
CA LEU A 596 -19.35 11.10 -11.89
C LEU A 596 -19.98 11.39 -13.25
N TRP A 597 -19.17 11.61 -14.30
CA TRP A 597 -19.65 11.82 -15.67
C TRP A 597 -19.90 10.50 -16.44
N ARG A 598 -19.12 9.42 -16.20
CA ARG A 598 -19.43 8.06 -16.73
C ARG A 598 -20.75 7.50 -16.19
N ASN A 599 -21.24 8.01 -15.05
CA ASN A 599 -22.46 7.57 -14.36
C ASN A 599 -23.61 8.61 -14.36
N SER A 600 -23.48 9.74 -15.06
CA SER A 600 -24.58 10.72 -15.18
C SER A 600 -25.54 10.38 -16.33
N ASP A 601 -26.79 10.82 -16.22
CA ASP A 601 -27.73 10.82 -17.33
C ASP A 601 -27.36 11.86 -18.41
N ALA A 602 -28.13 11.89 -19.50
CA ALA A 602 -27.96 12.86 -20.60
C ALA A 602 -28.20 14.34 -20.19
N ASN A 603 -28.74 14.60 -18.99
CA ASN A 603 -28.93 15.93 -18.43
C ASN A 603 -27.77 16.36 -17.49
N GLY A 604 -26.74 15.51 -17.36
CA GLY A 604 -25.65 15.71 -16.39
C GLY A 604 -26.10 15.55 -14.93
N MET A 605 -27.14 14.76 -14.69
CA MET A 605 -27.72 14.49 -13.38
C MET A 605 -27.35 13.07 -12.91
N ILE A 606 -27.16 12.89 -11.60
CA ILE A 606 -26.82 11.60 -10.99
C ILE A 606 -27.63 11.34 -9.72
N SER A 607 -28.02 10.08 -9.50
CA SER A 607 -28.80 9.68 -8.32
C SER A 607 -27.91 9.62 -7.08
N VAL A 608 -28.31 10.32 -6.02
CA VAL A 608 -27.58 10.28 -4.73
C VAL A 608 -27.74 8.92 -4.07
N ASP A 609 -28.93 8.33 -4.11
CA ASP A 609 -29.18 6.97 -3.61
C ASP A 609 -28.26 5.92 -4.25
N PHE A 610 -27.84 6.11 -5.51
CA PHE A 610 -26.87 5.26 -6.20
C PHE A 610 -25.42 5.51 -5.72
N LEU A 611 -25.02 6.78 -5.60
CA LEU A 611 -23.67 7.18 -5.20
C LEU A 611 -23.33 6.80 -3.75
N PHE A 612 -24.31 6.72 -2.87
CA PHE A 612 -24.10 6.45 -1.43
C PHE A 612 -24.57 5.06 -0.98
N ARG A 613 -24.80 4.12 -1.91
CA ARG A 613 -24.95 2.70 -1.54
C ARG A 613 -23.67 2.20 -0.87
N LYS A 614 -23.81 1.28 0.11
CA LYS A 614 -22.68 0.59 0.77
C LYS A 614 -21.67 0.01 -0.22
N ASP A 615 -22.17 -0.58 -1.30
CA ASP A 615 -21.44 -1.31 -2.35
C ASP A 615 -21.07 -0.42 -3.56
N SER A 616 -21.26 0.90 -3.46
CA SER A 616 -20.97 1.81 -4.57
C SER A 616 -19.47 1.96 -4.83
N ARG A 617 -19.08 1.91 -6.11
CA ARG A 617 -17.71 2.23 -6.54
C ARG A 617 -17.31 3.66 -6.16
N PHE A 618 -18.25 4.59 -6.04
CA PHE A 618 -17.99 5.96 -5.58
C PHE A 618 -17.45 6.01 -4.15
N LEU A 619 -18.12 5.36 -3.18
CA LEU A 619 -17.63 5.31 -1.79
C LEU A 619 -16.31 4.53 -1.69
N TYR A 620 -16.16 3.44 -2.44
CA TYR A 620 -14.89 2.71 -2.56
C TYR A 620 -13.75 3.63 -3.03
N LEU A 621 -13.97 4.44 -4.08
CA LEU A 621 -12.97 5.39 -4.58
C LEU A 621 -12.63 6.48 -3.57
N LEU A 622 -13.64 7.10 -2.93
CA LEU A 622 -13.42 8.11 -1.89
C LEU A 622 -12.57 7.56 -0.74
N LYS A 623 -12.90 6.37 -0.22
CA LYS A 623 -12.13 5.68 0.82
C LYS A 623 -10.70 5.35 0.36
N LYS A 624 -10.55 4.71 -0.82
CA LYS A 624 -9.25 4.31 -1.42
C LYS A 624 -8.30 5.50 -1.57
N GLN A 625 -8.80 6.61 -2.12
CA GLN A 625 -8.00 7.82 -2.31
C GLN A 625 -7.64 8.46 -0.96
N LEU A 626 -8.60 8.65 -0.06
CA LEU A 626 -8.35 9.32 1.23
C LEU A 626 -7.34 8.54 2.09
N LEU A 627 -7.41 7.21 2.08
CA LEU A 627 -6.44 6.36 2.78
C LEU A 627 -5.05 6.47 2.17
N ARG A 628 -4.91 6.48 0.84
CA ARG A 628 -3.63 6.74 0.15
C ARG A 628 -3.07 8.12 0.49
N GLU A 629 -3.91 9.15 0.46
CA GLU A 629 -3.53 10.54 0.76
C GLU A 629 -3.02 10.71 2.21
N VAL A 630 -3.64 10.01 3.17
CA VAL A 630 -3.18 9.94 4.57
C VAL A 630 -1.91 9.09 4.72
N GLU A 631 -1.84 7.93 4.06
CA GLU A 631 -0.67 7.02 4.09
C GLU A 631 0.58 7.71 3.52
N GLU A 632 0.48 8.31 2.33
CA GLU A 632 1.56 9.07 1.70
C GLU A 632 1.98 10.29 2.52
N PHE A 633 1.04 11.08 3.06
CA PHE A 633 1.40 12.25 3.85
C PHE A 633 2.07 11.86 5.17
N THR A 634 1.59 10.80 5.83
CA THR A 634 2.21 10.23 7.03
C THR A 634 3.65 9.78 6.75
N LEU A 635 3.89 9.10 5.63
CA LEU A 635 5.24 8.70 5.19
C LEU A 635 6.13 9.92 4.93
N ARG A 636 5.69 10.89 4.10
CA ARG A 636 6.46 12.11 3.78
C ARG A 636 6.81 12.92 5.04
N VAL A 637 5.90 13.02 6.01
CA VAL A 637 6.15 13.70 7.30
C VAL A 637 7.17 12.91 8.15
N VAL A 638 7.03 11.59 8.26
CA VAL A 638 7.99 10.74 8.99
C VAL A 638 9.40 10.80 8.39
N GLU A 639 9.50 10.85 7.07
CA GLU A 639 10.79 10.98 6.36
C GLU A 639 11.39 12.38 6.50
N ALA A 640 10.57 13.44 6.44
CA ALA A 640 11.02 14.80 6.73
C ALA A 640 11.51 14.97 8.18
N ILE A 641 10.86 14.34 9.16
CA ILE A 641 11.32 14.32 10.56
C ILE A 641 12.67 13.58 10.69
N ARG A 642 12.87 12.47 9.95
CA ARG A 642 14.14 11.74 9.94
C ARG A 642 15.28 12.54 9.30
N SER A 643 15.01 13.32 8.26
CA SER A 643 16.05 14.11 7.57
C SER A 643 16.55 15.31 8.37
N VAL A 644 15.80 15.75 9.40
CA VAL A 644 16.20 16.82 10.34
C VAL A 644 16.61 16.29 11.72
N ALA A 645 16.76 14.97 11.90
CA ALA A 645 17.23 14.38 13.14
C ALA A 645 18.72 14.70 13.41
N LEU A 646 19.09 14.88 14.68
CA LEU A 646 20.48 15.16 15.08
C LEU A 646 21.32 13.88 15.11
N ASP A 647 20.70 12.77 15.50
CA ASP A 647 21.27 11.44 15.56
C ASP A 647 20.16 10.38 15.31
N ALA A 648 20.47 9.09 15.52
CA ALA A 648 19.52 8.00 15.26
C ALA A 648 18.30 7.95 16.21
N ASP A 649 18.33 8.70 17.31
CA ASP A 649 17.38 8.63 18.42
C ASP A 649 16.90 10.00 18.96
N THR A 650 17.43 11.14 18.48
CA THR A 650 17.04 12.50 18.90
C THR A 650 16.80 13.49 17.75
N VAL A 651 15.89 14.45 17.98
CA VAL A 651 15.57 15.55 17.05
C VAL A 651 15.15 16.80 17.82
N LYS A 652 15.43 18.01 17.31
CA LYS A 652 14.96 19.26 17.91
C LYS A 652 13.48 19.49 17.61
N LEU A 653 12.73 19.95 18.60
CA LEU A 653 11.28 20.16 18.47
C LEU A 653 10.93 21.25 17.45
N GLN A 654 11.74 22.31 17.38
CA GLN A 654 11.54 23.38 16.39
C GLN A 654 11.74 22.86 14.96
N ASP A 655 12.69 21.95 14.73
CA ASP A 655 12.95 21.39 13.41
C ASP A 655 11.85 20.42 12.97
N VAL A 656 11.20 19.71 13.91
CA VAL A 656 9.96 18.95 13.66
C VAL A 656 8.84 19.90 13.21
N VAL A 657 8.63 21.02 13.92
CA VAL A 657 7.62 22.03 13.54
C VAL A 657 7.91 22.61 12.15
N ASN A 658 9.16 22.94 11.86
CA ASN A 658 9.61 23.43 10.56
C ASN A 658 9.37 22.38 9.46
N ALA A 659 9.70 21.11 9.71
CA ALA A 659 9.56 20.01 8.75
C ALA A 659 8.08 19.76 8.38
N LEU A 660 7.17 19.70 9.36
CA LEU A 660 5.73 19.57 9.06
C LEU A 660 5.21 20.81 8.30
N SER A 661 5.63 22.03 8.68
CA SER A 661 5.24 23.26 7.99
C SER A 661 5.76 23.36 6.55
N ALA A 662 6.89 22.70 6.24
CA ALA A 662 7.42 22.60 4.89
C ALA A 662 6.69 21.53 4.05
N GLN A 663 6.19 20.47 4.68
CA GLN A 663 5.41 19.43 4.00
C GLN A 663 3.98 19.88 3.64
N ASP A 664 3.38 20.78 4.43
CA ASP A 664 2.12 21.46 4.10
C ASP A 664 2.09 22.89 4.72
N PRO A 665 2.36 23.94 3.93
CA PRO A 665 2.39 25.32 4.41
C PRO A 665 1.01 25.91 4.68
N GLY A 666 -0.07 25.20 4.37
CA GLY A 666 -1.44 25.62 4.67
C GLY A 666 -1.94 25.19 6.05
N ILE A 667 -1.21 24.35 6.78
CA ILE A 667 -1.58 23.96 8.15
C ILE A 667 -1.44 25.18 9.09
N PRO A 668 -2.52 25.66 9.74
CA PRO A 668 -2.41 26.79 10.66
C PRO A 668 -1.48 26.47 11.85
N GLN A 669 -0.62 27.42 12.25
CA GLN A 669 0.41 27.21 13.28
C GLN A 669 -0.14 26.66 14.62
N GLY A 670 -1.39 26.98 14.98
CA GLY A 670 -2.06 26.40 16.15
C GLY A 670 -2.39 24.91 16.00
N THR A 671 -2.84 24.49 14.82
CA THR A 671 -3.06 23.08 14.47
C THR A 671 -1.74 22.33 14.42
N LEU A 672 -0.72 22.91 13.78
CA LEU A 672 0.64 22.37 13.68
C LEU A 672 1.23 22.07 15.08
N ARG A 673 1.18 23.06 15.98
CA ARG A 673 1.61 22.90 17.38
C ARG A 673 0.80 21.86 18.14
N ARG A 674 -0.50 21.71 17.87
CA ARG A 674 -1.34 20.66 18.49
C ARG A 674 -0.91 19.26 18.03
N LEU A 675 -0.69 19.04 16.73
CA LEU A 675 -0.23 17.75 16.19
C LEU A 675 1.13 17.34 16.80
N VAL A 676 2.05 18.31 16.92
CA VAL A 676 3.37 18.09 17.54
C VAL A 676 3.25 17.85 19.06
N ALA A 677 2.36 18.55 19.76
CA ALA A 677 2.08 18.35 21.19
C ALA A 677 1.53 16.93 21.46
N GLU A 678 0.58 16.49 20.63
CA GLU A 678 -0.01 15.14 20.67
C GLU A 678 1.04 14.05 20.40
N ALA A 679 1.92 14.26 19.41
CA ALA A 679 3.03 13.37 19.09
C ALA A 679 4.15 13.34 20.16
N THR A 680 4.26 14.37 21.00
CA THR A 680 5.29 14.47 22.07
C THR A 680 4.77 14.21 23.47
N GLN A 681 3.44 14.18 23.67
CA GLN A 681 2.77 14.24 24.99
C GLN A 681 3.07 15.52 25.79
N LEU A 682 3.40 16.62 25.11
CA LEU A 682 3.52 17.96 25.70
C LEU A 682 2.19 18.71 25.55
N THR A 683 2.04 19.87 26.19
CA THR A 683 0.93 20.78 25.86
C THR A 683 1.27 21.62 24.62
N SER A 684 0.26 22.08 23.89
CA SER A 684 0.46 23.01 22.76
C SER A 684 1.10 24.35 23.18
N MET A 685 1.09 24.68 24.47
CA MET A 685 1.77 25.84 25.05
C MET A 685 3.25 25.57 25.28
N ASP A 686 3.63 24.38 25.76
CA ASP A 686 5.03 23.97 25.88
C ASP A 686 5.68 23.96 24.49
N VAL A 687 5.05 23.31 23.50
CA VAL A 687 5.52 23.30 22.10
C VAL A 687 5.63 24.70 21.49
N ALA A 688 4.88 25.69 22.01
CA ALA A 688 4.96 27.09 21.59
C ALA A 688 6.03 27.92 22.32
N THR A 689 6.57 27.42 23.43
CA THR A 689 7.49 28.14 24.34
C THR A 689 8.82 27.43 24.60
N CYS A 690 8.98 26.18 24.13
CA CYS A 690 10.24 25.44 24.11
C CYS A 690 11.37 26.28 23.49
N GLY A 691 12.54 26.27 24.15
CA GLY A 691 13.75 26.86 23.59
C GLY A 691 14.20 26.15 22.31
N VAL A 692 14.97 26.87 21.47
CA VAL A 692 15.40 26.42 20.14
C VAL A 692 16.12 25.05 20.18
N ASP A 693 16.85 24.76 21.25
CA ASP A 693 17.60 23.53 21.45
C ASP A 693 16.84 22.43 22.23
N PHE A 694 15.53 22.56 22.42
CA PHE A 694 14.73 21.52 23.09
C PHE A 694 14.59 20.27 22.21
N THR A 695 15.22 19.17 22.64
CA THR A 695 15.24 17.88 21.91
C THR A 695 14.22 16.88 22.45
N VAL A 696 13.62 16.10 21.55
CA VAL A 696 12.74 14.97 21.87
C VAL A 696 13.28 13.65 21.29
N ARG A 697 12.87 12.50 21.85
CA ARG A 697 13.27 11.18 21.34
C ARG A 697 12.56 10.87 20.02
N LEU A 698 13.33 10.52 18.99
CA LEU A 698 12.88 10.34 17.62
C LEU A 698 11.93 9.14 17.44
N ARG A 699 12.25 7.96 18.00
CA ARG A 699 11.40 6.76 17.80
C ARG A 699 10.00 6.89 18.41
N PRO A 700 9.81 7.34 19.67
CA PRO A 700 8.48 7.55 20.23
C PRO A 700 7.67 8.62 19.48
N LEU A 701 8.32 9.68 18.99
CA LEU A 701 7.71 10.73 18.18
C LEU A 701 7.18 10.17 16.85
N ILE A 702 8.03 9.50 16.07
CA ILE A 702 7.67 8.87 14.79
C ILE A 702 6.58 7.81 14.99
N TYR A 703 6.69 7.01 16.05
CA TYR A 703 5.67 6.01 16.40
C TYR A 703 4.30 6.68 16.60
N ARG A 704 4.23 7.75 17.40
CA ARG A 704 2.97 8.48 17.65
C ARG A 704 2.41 9.17 16.42
N PHE A 705 3.25 9.74 15.54
CA PHE A 705 2.81 10.28 14.26
C PHE A 705 2.23 9.23 13.30
N ARG A 706 2.52 7.95 13.49
CA ARG A 706 1.95 6.84 12.71
C ARG A 706 0.76 6.17 13.39
N SER A 707 0.80 6.01 14.70
CA SER A 707 -0.17 5.18 15.44
C SER A 707 -1.29 5.97 16.13
N ALA A 708 -1.12 7.27 16.37
CA ALA A 708 -2.04 8.10 17.16
C ALA A 708 -2.49 9.38 16.44
N VAL A 709 -1.56 10.16 15.89
CA VAL A 709 -1.86 11.50 15.36
C VAL A 709 -2.37 11.41 13.91
N LEU A 710 -3.62 11.82 13.65
CA LEU A 710 -4.17 11.85 12.28
C LEU A 710 -3.56 12.97 11.45
N LEU A 711 -2.51 12.64 10.71
CA LEU A 711 -1.90 13.50 9.70
C LEU A 711 -2.77 13.53 8.43
N ARG A 712 -3.44 14.67 8.21
CA ARG A 712 -4.09 15.03 6.94
C ARG A 712 -3.50 16.33 6.42
N ARG A 713 -3.38 16.43 5.09
CA ARG A 713 -3.10 17.68 4.40
C ARG A 713 -4.28 18.65 4.53
N VAL A 714 -3.97 19.94 4.45
CA VAL A 714 -4.89 21.05 4.27
C VAL A 714 -4.76 21.59 2.84
N THR A 715 -3.55 21.59 2.26
CA THR A 715 -3.32 21.99 0.87
C THR A 715 -3.09 20.79 -0.06
N PRO A 716 -3.55 20.87 -1.32
CA PRO A 716 -3.17 19.89 -2.34
C PRO A 716 -1.65 19.97 -2.59
N PRO A 717 -0.98 18.84 -2.92
CA PRO A 717 0.48 18.80 -3.04
C PRO A 717 1.00 19.68 -4.18
N VAL A 718 2.01 20.49 -3.88
CA VAL A 718 2.70 21.39 -4.84
C VAL A 718 3.83 20.63 -5.55
N ASP A 719 3.47 19.60 -6.32
CA ASP A 719 4.44 18.81 -7.10
C ASP A 719 4.86 19.57 -8.38
N THR A 720 5.98 20.31 -8.29
CA THR A 720 6.65 20.91 -9.47
C THR A 720 7.14 19.87 -10.49
N SER A 721 7.24 18.60 -10.09
CA SER A 721 7.59 17.46 -10.93
C SER A 721 6.48 17.04 -11.90
N GLN A 722 5.20 17.33 -11.61
CA GLN A 722 4.07 16.95 -12.48
C GLN A 722 3.92 17.86 -13.71
N LEU A 723 4.76 18.89 -13.86
CA LEU A 723 4.85 19.74 -15.06
C LEU A 723 5.76 19.17 -16.16
N ASN A 724 6.21 17.91 -16.07
CA ASN A 724 6.99 17.25 -17.11
C ASN A 724 6.05 16.39 -18.00
N PRO A 725 5.62 16.86 -19.18
CA PRO A 725 4.52 16.26 -19.94
C PRO A 725 4.83 14.85 -20.48
N ASN A 726 6.10 14.47 -20.61
CA ASN A 726 6.53 13.22 -21.24
C ASN A 726 6.28 11.95 -20.40
N ILE A 727 5.62 12.06 -19.22
CA ILE A 727 5.23 10.92 -18.38
C ILE A 727 3.69 10.68 -18.42
N PHE A 728 2.93 11.56 -19.09
CA PHE A 728 1.50 11.37 -19.31
C PHE A 728 1.23 10.41 -20.47
N ASP A 729 1.51 9.12 -20.26
CA ASP A 729 0.87 8.09 -21.07
C ASP A 729 -0.60 7.96 -20.65
N ALA A 730 -1.42 8.88 -21.16
CA ALA A 730 -2.87 8.89 -20.94
C ALA A 730 -3.54 7.58 -21.43
N LYS A 731 -2.87 6.83 -22.30
CA LYS A 731 -3.31 5.52 -22.77
C LYS A 731 -3.36 4.51 -21.61
N ALA A 732 -2.43 4.54 -20.67
CA ALA A 732 -2.46 3.65 -19.49
C ALA A 732 -3.67 3.91 -18.57
N ILE A 733 -4.10 5.18 -18.44
CA ILE A 733 -5.30 5.55 -17.65
C ILE A 733 -6.58 5.16 -18.39
N VAL A 734 -6.57 5.17 -19.73
CA VAL A 734 -7.66 4.64 -20.55
C VAL A 734 -7.69 3.10 -20.49
N GLU A 735 -6.55 2.43 -20.57
CA GLU A 735 -6.46 0.97 -20.52
C GLU A 735 -6.88 0.40 -19.15
N GLU A 736 -6.48 0.99 -18.01
CA GLU A 736 -7.02 0.61 -16.68
C GLU A 736 -8.54 0.91 -16.53
N ALA A 737 -9.14 1.65 -17.48
CA ALA A 737 -10.56 1.98 -17.54
C ALA A 737 -11.34 1.31 -18.70
N GLU A 738 -10.65 0.55 -19.57
CA GLU A 738 -11.20 -0.28 -20.66
C GLU A 738 -11.01 -1.78 -20.38
N GLU A 739 -10.02 -2.17 -19.58
CA GLU A 739 -9.89 -3.51 -19.00
C GLU A 739 -10.90 -3.76 -17.84
N VAL A 740 -11.78 -2.77 -17.55
CA VAL A 740 -12.77 -2.72 -16.43
C VAL A 740 -14.16 -2.16 -16.83
#